data_AF-A0A9D5EJ20-F1
#
_entry.id   AF-A0A9D5EJ20-F1
#
_cell.length_a   1.000
_cell.length_b   1.000
_cell.length_c   1.000
_cell.angle_alpha   90.00
_cell.angle_beta   90.00
_cell.angle_gamma   90.00
#
_symmetry.space_group_name_H-M   'P 1'
#
loop_
_entity.id
_entity.type
_entity.pdbx_description
1 polymer ?
#
loop_
_entity_poly.entity_id
_entity_poly.type
_entity_poly.pdbx_seq_one_letter_code
_entity_poly.pdbx_strand_id
1 'polypeptide(L)'
;MPAPKALSRLPKPLLFGLYGAVGGLLGALVFGELIWFVLKPPAATASLPEPRVAIAASKDVEVFVDGRNAFPVQIARADFTGPVTVRFEDLPAGVTAAPVTIPAEMTEGEVVVVGGRSAPVTTKTARLVAEATSNGKTATADAAVNLKVWNPPRPQADIVFVLDVTSSMQWAIDDLKNGIGKFANTLAKARIDYRLGLVTFRDVTVPGEKVEVVMFGNDEVFTADGIDFRERVGTFRASGGGDIPESSLEAIAAATQMPLRKSATKVLLLITDAPPKVLDQNRRHSDAGIPAAVQKAAGAVKAAEIDSVHLVIQKLDLDDYKSLMSAGLEKTGGKHFDLGDIVRGDEGFDPVLATFSTAVTEAARAKVPDSKPQVASRGEAPVLGVKSLQSGEQSAAGSEGKVVLRSGLWAGAIAALVCLALLAGQHHYLRGTLPSFGGVVTGLLGGLVVGFVGGAAGQGLFFLAPDNATLATAFRVLGWILLGGLAGAGLSPFIPNLKWTLGLAGGAIGGAVGAVGFLAASGVGELVGRLVGGLLVGFCIGLMVAIVEAAFRRAWLEVRYGARETITVNLGPEPVKIGGDAKMCTVWARGAAPLALRFFVRDAKVICDDTVMKRESQVAEGFSKEVGNVTVTVRTGTGAVAAPVPASPPPPPAKAPLSRVSADDDYDSLPMPISPPAPAPKPVTPKPAAPPAPVVAKPVAPPAPAAMKPPVPAGGLTSPARPATGSPASPVRPEPKPATPAGAKHPDACPGCGRVNAGKPKQRYCMVCDNTY
;
A
#
# COMPACT_ATOMS: atom_id res chain seq x y z
N MET A 1 55.05 11.36 -5.45
CA MET A 1 56.08 10.42 -4.94
C MET A 1 55.98 9.11 -5.72
N PRO A 2 57.07 8.37 -5.96
CA PRO A 2 56.98 6.98 -6.40
C PRO A 2 56.30 6.14 -5.30
N ALA A 3 55.44 5.20 -5.70
CA ALA A 3 54.66 4.40 -4.75
C ALA A 3 55.50 3.29 -4.08
N PRO A 4 55.04 2.72 -2.95
CA PRO A 4 55.65 1.54 -2.34
C PRO A 4 55.75 0.37 -3.33
N LYS A 5 56.94 -0.22 -3.47
CA LYS A 5 57.26 -1.33 -4.40
C LYS A 5 56.39 -2.59 -4.25
N ALA A 6 55.62 -2.69 -3.16
CA ALA A 6 54.64 -3.76 -2.94
C ALA A 6 53.34 -3.56 -3.74
N LEU A 7 52.84 -2.32 -3.84
CA LEU A 7 51.56 -2.04 -4.51
C LEU A 7 51.64 -2.18 -6.02
N SER A 8 52.80 -1.87 -6.63
CA SER A 8 53.03 -1.98 -8.07
C SER A 8 53.12 -3.43 -8.58
N ARG A 9 52.89 -4.44 -7.73
CA ARG A 9 52.81 -5.87 -8.10
C ARG A 9 51.40 -6.45 -8.01
N LEU A 10 50.42 -5.69 -7.51
CA LEU A 10 49.06 -6.18 -7.32
C LEU A 10 48.27 -6.19 -8.65
N PRO A 11 47.42 -7.20 -8.90
CA PRO A 11 46.54 -7.19 -10.06
C PRO A 11 45.53 -6.04 -9.95
N LYS A 12 45.24 -5.38 -11.08
CA LYS A 12 44.41 -4.16 -11.15
C LYS A 12 43.09 -4.25 -10.34
N PRO A 13 42.31 -5.35 -10.36
CA PRO A 13 41.10 -5.46 -9.55
C PRO A 13 41.34 -5.36 -8.04
N LEU A 14 42.40 -5.99 -7.53
CA LEU A 14 42.75 -5.93 -6.10
C LEU A 14 43.30 -4.55 -5.71
N LEU A 15 44.08 -3.91 -6.59
CA LEU A 15 44.56 -2.55 -6.38
C LEU A 15 43.38 -1.56 -6.25
N PHE A 16 42.43 -1.60 -7.17
CA PHE A 16 41.24 -0.73 -7.14
C PHE A 16 40.31 -1.09 -5.97
N GLY A 17 40.18 -2.36 -5.60
CA GLY A 17 39.51 -2.79 -4.38
C GLY A 17 40.13 -2.17 -3.13
N LEU A 18 41.45 -2.21 -2.98
CA LEU A 18 42.15 -1.58 -1.85
C LEU A 18 41.99 -0.06 -1.83
N TYR A 19 42.04 0.62 -2.97
CA TYR A 19 41.74 2.06 -3.05
C TYR A 19 40.29 2.36 -2.64
N GLY A 20 39.32 1.57 -3.13
CA GLY A 20 37.93 1.68 -2.72
C GLY A 20 37.75 1.44 -1.20
N ALA A 21 38.43 0.46 -0.63
CA ALA A 21 38.41 0.17 0.81
C ALA A 21 38.94 1.34 1.66
N VAL A 22 40.05 1.96 1.24
CA VAL A 22 40.60 3.17 1.89
C VAL A 22 39.65 4.35 1.74
N GLY A 23 39.05 4.54 0.56
CA GLY A 23 38.03 5.57 0.33
C GLY A 23 36.78 5.39 1.20
N GLY A 24 36.32 4.15 1.38
CA GLY A 24 35.18 3.81 2.23
C GLY A 24 35.49 3.96 3.73
N LEU A 25 36.67 3.53 4.17
CA LEU A 25 37.12 3.70 5.56
C LEU A 25 37.31 5.18 5.92
N LEU A 26 37.97 5.98 5.07
CA LEU A 26 38.12 7.43 5.29
C LEU A 26 36.79 8.17 5.16
N GLY A 27 35.92 7.71 4.25
CA GLY A 27 34.54 8.18 4.09
C GLY A 27 33.75 8.07 5.38
N ALA A 28 33.77 6.88 5.99
CA ALA A 28 33.17 6.64 7.30
C ALA A 28 33.87 7.44 8.41
N LEU A 29 35.20 7.33 8.54
CA LEU A 29 35.95 7.86 9.69
C LEU A 29 36.02 9.39 9.75
N VAL A 30 36.33 10.06 8.64
CA VAL A 30 36.67 11.50 8.63
C VAL A 30 35.42 12.37 8.53
N PHE A 31 34.46 11.96 7.69
CA PHE A 31 33.25 12.75 7.41
C PHE A 31 32.00 12.06 7.94
N GLY A 32 31.86 10.74 7.72
CA GLY A 32 30.71 9.95 8.16
C GLY A 32 30.45 10.08 9.66
N GLU A 33 31.42 9.77 10.52
CA GLU A 33 31.23 9.82 11.97
C GLU A 33 31.08 11.25 12.53
N LEU A 34 31.68 12.26 11.88
CA LEU A 34 31.47 13.67 12.23
C LEU A 34 30.01 14.08 11.96
N ILE A 35 29.49 13.75 10.77
CA ILE A 35 28.08 13.92 10.39
C ILE A 35 27.18 13.11 11.34
N TRP A 36 27.58 11.88 11.67
CA TRP A 36 26.84 10.98 12.56
C TRP A 36 26.71 11.55 13.98
N PHE A 37 27.76 12.18 14.50
CA PHE A 37 27.76 12.85 15.80
C PHE A 37 26.92 14.13 15.77
N VAL A 38 27.19 15.05 14.83
CA VAL A 38 26.53 16.36 14.72
C VAL A 38 25.02 16.22 14.46
N LEU A 39 24.60 15.23 13.67
CA LEU A 39 23.19 14.95 13.37
C LEU A 39 22.61 13.84 14.24
N LYS A 40 23.15 13.58 15.44
CA LYS A 40 22.53 12.64 16.38
C LYS A 40 21.13 13.16 16.77
N PRO A 41 20.05 12.43 16.47
CA PRO A 41 18.71 12.81 16.94
C PRO A 41 18.64 12.71 18.47
N PRO A 42 17.68 13.38 19.12
CA PRO A 42 17.43 13.15 20.55
C PRO A 42 17.14 11.66 20.76
N ALA A 43 17.91 11.05 21.67
CA ALA A 43 17.66 9.68 22.09
C ALA A 43 16.24 9.57 22.67
N ALA A 44 15.60 8.41 22.51
CA ALA A 44 14.47 8.07 23.36
C ALA A 44 14.96 8.18 24.83
N THR A 45 14.29 9.00 25.65
CA THR A 45 14.86 9.55 26.88
C THR A 45 15.13 8.47 27.95
N ALA A 46 16.37 7.98 28.01
CA ALA A 46 16.84 7.10 29.08
C ALA A 46 17.25 7.94 30.30
N SER A 47 16.30 8.24 31.18
CA SER A 47 16.48 9.10 32.36
C SER A 47 15.71 8.55 33.56
N LEU A 48 16.21 7.44 34.11
CA LEU A 48 15.56 6.56 35.11
C LEU A 48 14.27 5.87 34.60
N PRO A 49 13.94 4.68 35.13
CA PRO A 49 12.68 3.99 34.86
C PRO A 49 11.53 4.65 35.65
N GLU A 50 11.13 5.85 35.22
CA GLU A 50 9.82 6.38 35.56
C GLU A 50 8.78 5.65 34.70
N PRO A 51 7.67 5.15 35.27
CA PRO A 51 6.68 4.41 34.50
C PRO A 51 6.11 5.26 33.36
N ARG A 52 5.99 4.67 32.17
CA ARG A 52 5.49 5.34 30.96
C ARG A 52 4.35 4.54 30.37
N VAL A 53 3.14 5.09 30.44
CA VAL A 53 1.95 4.53 29.81
C VAL A 53 1.62 5.32 28.54
N ALA A 54 1.07 4.67 27.53
CA ALA A 54 0.42 5.32 26.40
C ALA A 54 -0.87 4.56 26.05
N ILE A 55 -1.93 5.30 25.72
CA ILE A 55 -3.24 4.74 25.37
C ILE A 55 -3.63 5.11 23.94
N ALA A 56 -4.20 4.15 23.22
CA ALA A 56 -4.83 4.35 21.91
C ALA A 56 -6.25 3.78 21.91
N ALA A 57 -7.17 4.52 21.31
CA ALA A 57 -8.57 4.15 21.13
C ALA A 57 -9.03 4.57 19.73
N SER A 58 -10.25 4.20 19.33
CA SER A 58 -10.84 4.74 18.11
C SER A 58 -11.16 6.24 18.27
N LYS A 59 -10.96 7.03 17.21
CA LYS A 59 -11.15 8.49 17.24
C LYS A 59 -12.61 8.91 17.37
N ASP A 60 -13.52 8.12 16.79
CA ASP A 60 -14.96 8.33 16.83
C ASP A 60 -15.60 7.08 17.44
N VAL A 61 -16.44 7.26 18.45
CA VAL A 61 -17.22 6.17 19.08
C VAL A 61 -18.69 6.60 19.14
N GLU A 62 -19.57 5.77 18.62
CA GLU A 62 -21.01 6.01 18.66
C GLU A 62 -21.60 5.56 19.99
N VAL A 63 -22.52 6.37 20.54
CA VAL A 63 -23.23 6.08 21.79
C VAL A 63 -24.72 6.24 21.55
N PHE A 64 -25.48 5.17 21.76
CA PHE A 64 -26.93 5.23 21.61
C PHE A 64 -27.60 5.82 22.86
N VAL A 65 -28.50 6.78 22.68
CA VAL A 65 -29.42 7.25 23.72
C VAL A 65 -30.25 6.05 24.21
N ASP A 66 -30.30 5.81 25.53
CA ASP A 66 -30.90 4.61 26.16
C ASP A 66 -30.33 3.29 25.58
N GLY A 67 -28.99 3.22 25.49
CA GLY A 67 -28.25 2.08 24.98
C GLY A 67 -26.79 2.05 25.47
N ARG A 68 -26.04 1.04 25.04
CA ARG A 68 -24.61 0.89 25.34
C ARG A 68 -23.82 0.52 24.09
N ASN A 69 -22.56 0.98 24.02
CA ASN A 69 -21.57 0.52 23.06
C ASN A 69 -20.29 0.10 23.82
N ALA A 70 -19.52 -0.79 23.23
CA ALA A 70 -18.27 -1.30 23.79
C ALA A 70 -17.20 -1.30 22.69
N PHE A 71 -15.98 -0.88 23.03
CA PHE A 71 -14.90 -0.73 22.06
C PHE A 71 -13.53 -1.04 22.67
N PRO A 72 -12.57 -1.55 21.87
CA PRO A 72 -11.24 -1.88 22.35
C PRO A 72 -10.38 -0.63 22.55
N VAL A 73 -9.58 -0.65 23.60
CA VAL A 73 -8.50 0.31 23.88
C VAL A 73 -7.20 -0.44 24.04
N GLN A 74 -6.12 0.09 23.48
CA GLN A 74 -4.78 -0.49 23.57
C GLN A 74 -3.90 0.31 24.52
N ILE A 75 -3.08 -0.39 25.29
CA ILE A 75 -2.13 0.14 26.25
C ILE A 75 -0.72 -0.31 25.87
N ALA A 76 0.17 0.64 25.63
CA ALA A 76 1.60 0.41 25.68
C ALA A 76 2.14 0.78 27.07
N ARG A 77 3.06 -0.04 27.59
CA ARG A 77 3.82 0.23 28.81
C ARG A 77 5.30 0.26 28.46
N ALA A 78 6.04 1.16 29.08
CA ALA A 78 7.49 1.08 29.21
C ALA A 78 7.86 1.28 30.68
N ASP A 79 8.90 0.57 31.12
CA ASP A 79 9.47 0.63 32.47
C ASP A 79 8.55 0.18 33.64
N PHE A 80 7.39 -0.42 33.35
CA PHE A 80 6.55 -1.15 34.32
C PHE A 80 5.65 -2.21 33.65
N THR A 81 5.21 -3.21 34.43
CA THR A 81 4.31 -4.30 33.96
C THR A 81 2.92 -4.31 34.61
N GLY A 82 2.73 -3.50 35.66
CA GLY A 82 1.51 -3.46 36.48
C GLY A 82 0.20 -3.07 35.76
N PRO A 83 -0.93 -3.14 36.47
CA PRO A 83 -2.25 -2.83 35.94
C PRO A 83 -2.38 -1.34 35.57
N VAL A 84 -3.27 -1.05 34.62
CA VAL A 84 -3.56 0.31 34.14
C VAL A 84 -5.05 0.56 34.25
N THR A 85 -5.45 1.60 34.97
CA THR A 85 -6.85 2.02 35.07
C THR A 85 -7.16 3.02 33.97
N VAL A 86 -8.14 2.69 33.13
CA VAL A 86 -8.66 3.57 32.07
C VAL A 86 -9.99 4.14 32.52
N ARG A 87 -10.15 5.47 32.45
CA ARG A 87 -11.40 6.17 32.73
C ARG A 87 -11.69 7.22 31.67
N PHE A 88 -12.96 7.62 31.56
CA PHE A 88 -13.35 8.80 30.82
C PHE A 88 -13.48 10.02 31.74
N GLU A 89 -13.01 11.15 31.23
CA GLU A 89 -13.23 12.50 31.74
C GLU A 89 -13.95 13.31 30.64
N ASP A 90 -14.62 14.40 31.00
CA ASP A 90 -15.39 15.26 30.07
C ASP A 90 -16.46 14.54 29.21
N LEU A 91 -17.20 13.57 29.77
CA LEU A 91 -18.32 12.93 29.07
C LEU A 91 -19.44 13.92 28.64
N PRO A 92 -20.25 13.57 27.61
CA PRO A 92 -21.52 14.23 27.32
C PRO A 92 -22.52 14.12 28.49
N ALA A 93 -23.43 15.08 28.61
CA ALA A 93 -24.50 15.02 29.60
C ALA A 93 -25.36 13.77 29.40
N GLY A 94 -25.66 13.03 30.48
CA GLY A 94 -26.44 11.79 30.41
C GLY A 94 -25.70 10.58 29.81
N VAL A 95 -24.40 10.70 29.46
CA VAL A 95 -23.54 9.57 29.10
C VAL A 95 -22.65 9.19 30.29
N THR A 96 -22.49 7.90 30.52
CA THR A 96 -21.66 7.34 31.61
C THR A 96 -20.72 6.27 31.06
N ALA A 97 -19.56 6.11 31.70
CA ALA A 97 -18.64 5.01 31.46
C ALA A 97 -18.04 4.57 32.80
N ALA A 98 -17.92 3.26 33.03
CA ALA A 98 -17.24 2.75 34.21
C ALA A 98 -15.72 2.76 34.00
N PRO A 99 -14.90 3.08 35.02
CA PRO A 99 -13.46 2.85 34.95
C PRO A 99 -13.15 1.37 34.74
N VAL A 100 -12.23 1.07 33.83
CA VAL A 100 -11.81 -0.30 33.48
C VAL A 100 -10.35 -0.49 33.88
N THR A 101 -10.07 -1.49 34.71
CA THR A 101 -8.68 -1.86 35.05
C THR A 101 -8.19 -2.94 34.10
N ILE A 102 -7.22 -2.60 33.25
CA ILE A 102 -6.53 -3.52 32.36
C ILE A 102 -5.44 -4.23 33.19
N PRO A 103 -5.44 -5.57 33.29
CA PRO A 103 -4.49 -6.32 34.12
C PRO A 103 -3.02 -6.09 33.76
N ALA A 104 -2.12 -6.57 34.64
CA ALA A 104 -0.71 -6.68 34.31
C ALA A 104 -0.48 -7.52 33.04
N GLU A 105 0.58 -7.24 32.30
CA GLU A 105 0.94 -7.83 30.98
C GLU A 105 -0.08 -7.65 29.83
N MET A 106 -1.37 -7.37 30.10
CA MET A 106 -2.38 -7.20 29.05
C MET A 106 -2.27 -5.85 28.34
N THR A 107 -2.10 -5.85 27.02
CA THR A 107 -1.96 -4.65 26.17
C THR A 107 -3.29 -4.16 25.57
N GLU A 108 -4.41 -4.81 25.86
CA GLU A 108 -5.73 -4.50 25.32
C GLU A 108 -6.80 -4.67 26.40
N GLY A 109 -7.88 -3.89 26.32
CA GLY A 109 -9.06 -3.99 27.17
C GLY A 109 -10.28 -3.37 26.49
N GLU A 110 -11.47 -3.67 26.99
CA GLU A 110 -12.73 -3.17 26.43
C GLU A 110 -13.33 -2.10 27.34
N VAL A 111 -13.67 -0.94 26.78
CA VAL A 111 -14.34 0.15 27.51
C VAL A 111 -15.80 0.26 27.08
N VAL A 112 -16.71 0.26 28.06
CA VAL A 112 -18.16 0.33 27.84
C VAL A 112 -18.68 1.73 28.14
N VAL A 113 -19.35 2.33 27.14
CA VAL A 113 -20.04 3.62 27.22
C VAL A 113 -21.55 3.40 27.16
N VAL A 114 -22.29 4.08 28.04
CA VAL A 114 -23.75 3.93 28.20
C VAL A 114 -24.40 5.30 28.07
N GLY A 115 -25.31 5.45 27.10
CA GLY A 115 -26.16 6.63 26.97
C GLY A 115 -27.46 6.44 27.74
N GLY A 116 -27.78 7.36 28.65
CA GLY A 116 -29.05 7.38 29.39
C GLY A 116 -30.24 7.84 28.52
N ARG A 117 -31.45 7.70 29.07
CA ARG A 117 -32.72 8.09 28.41
C ARG A 117 -32.84 9.58 28.10
N SER A 118 -32.16 10.42 28.87
CA SER A 118 -32.13 11.87 28.75
C SER A 118 -30.83 12.40 28.12
N ALA A 119 -30.00 11.53 27.54
CA ALA A 119 -28.79 11.97 26.84
C ALA A 119 -29.20 12.73 25.56
N PRO A 120 -28.75 13.99 25.36
CA PRO A 120 -29.08 14.75 24.16
C PRO A 120 -28.30 14.19 22.96
N VAL A 121 -28.91 14.25 21.77
CA VAL A 121 -28.21 13.95 20.51
C VAL A 121 -27.16 15.02 20.27
N THR A 122 -25.87 14.66 20.35
CA THR A 122 -24.74 15.59 20.27
C THR A 122 -23.44 14.84 19.95
N THR A 123 -22.47 15.52 19.36
CA THR A 123 -21.09 15.04 19.31
C THR A 123 -20.25 15.85 20.27
N LYS A 124 -19.54 15.20 21.20
CA LYS A 124 -18.60 15.85 22.12
C LYS A 124 -17.31 15.04 22.20
N THR A 125 -16.16 15.69 22.06
CA THR A 125 -14.87 15.08 22.38
C THR A 125 -14.77 14.91 23.90
N ALA A 126 -14.64 13.66 24.35
CA ALA A 126 -14.34 13.29 25.73
C ALA A 126 -12.87 12.85 25.83
N ARG A 127 -12.31 12.89 27.04
CA ARG A 127 -10.92 12.57 27.30
C ARG A 127 -10.80 11.18 27.92
N LEU A 128 -10.12 10.27 27.25
CA LEU A 128 -9.87 8.91 27.73
C LEU A 128 -8.51 8.88 28.41
N VAL A 129 -8.48 8.77 29.74
CA VAL A 129 -7.27 8.85 30.56
C VAL A 129 -6.89 7.45 31.03
N ALA A 130 -5.66 7.04 30.73
CA ALA A 130 -5.00 5.88 31.29
C ALA A 130 -4.06 6.30 32.43
N GLU A 131 -4.23 5.71 33.60
CA GLU A 131 -3.44 5.95 34.80
C GLU A 131 -2.83 4.63 35.31
N ALA A 132 -1.54 4.66 35.60
CA ALA A 132 -0.81 3.52 36.14
C ALA A 132 0.12 3.97 37.27
N THR A 133 0.18 3.22 38.37
CA THR A 133 1.09 3.52 39.48
C THR A 133 2.13 2.41 39.63
N SER A 134 3.41 2.79 39.65
CA SER A 134 4.55 1.87 39.82
C SER A 134 5.64 2.54 40.66
N ASN A 135 6.23 1.81 41.61
CA ASN A 135 7.32 2.29 42.47
C ASN A 135 7.04 3.66 43.16
N GLY A 136 5.79 3.92 43.53
CA GLY A 136 5.35 5.18 44.15
C GLY A 136 5.25 6.37 43.20
N LYS A 137 5.39 6.18 41.89
CA LYS A 137 5.17 7.20 40.85
C LYS A 137 3.95 6.84 40.00
N THR A 138 3.16 7.85 39.67
CA THR A 138 1.98 7.72 38.80
C THR A 138 2.31 8.19 37.39
N ALA A 139 2.02 7.35 36.41
CA ALA A 139 2.09 7.64 34.99
C ALA A 139 0.68 7.88 34.45
N THR A 140 0.50 8.96 33.69
CA THR A 140 -0.77 9.31 33.05
C THR A 140 -0.56 9.56 31.56
N ALA A 141 -1.45 9.04 30.72
CA ALA A 141 -1.56 9.42 29.32
C ALA A 141 -3.03 9.54 28.91
N ASP A 142 -3.31 10.41 27.96
CA ASP A 142 -4.67 10.66 27.49
C ASP A 142 -4.81 10.55 25.97
N ALA A 143 -6.01 10.16 25.53
CA ALA A 143 -6.44 10.16 24.14
C ALA A 143 -7.78 10.89 24.01
N ALA A 144 -7.93 11.69 22.94
CA ALA A 144 -9.19 12.35 22.62
C ALA A 144 -10.10 11.40 21.82
N VAL A 145 -11.35 11.23 22.27
CA VAL A 145 -12.36 10.37 21.64
C VAL A 145 -13.64 11.17 21.42
N ASN A 146 -14.11 11.25 20.17
CA ASN A 146 -15.37 11.89 19.82
C ASN A 146 -16.53 10.94 20.13
N LEU A 147 -17.26 11.22 21.21
CA LEU A 147 -18.49 10.51 21.53
C LEU A 147 -19.65 11.11 20.72
N LYS A 148 -20.11 10.37 19.71
CA LYS A 148 -21.26 10.69 18.87
C LYS A 148 -22.51 10.11 19.51
N VAL A 149 -23.18 10.90 20.35
CA VAL A 149 -24.43 10.52 21.00
C VAL A 149 -25.57 10.70 20.02
N TRP A 150 -26.27 9.62 19.66
CA TRP A 150 -27.42 9.69 18.76
C TRP A 150 -28.52 8.68 19.12
N ASN A 151 -29.74 8.93 18.62
CA ASN A 151 -30.88 8.07 18.87
C ASN A 151 -31.24 7.34 17.55
N PRO A 152 -30.92 6.04 17.41
CA PRO A 152 -31.23 5.31 16.20
C PRO A 152 -32.75 5.12 16.02
N PRO A 153 -33.25 5.05 14.77
CA PRO A 153 -34.64 4.69 14.53
C PRO A 153 -34.92 3.30 15.12
N ARG A 154 -36.00 3.19 15.89
CA ARG A 154 -36.41 1.91 16.49
C ARG A 154 -36.90 0.97 15.38
N PRO A 155 -36.38 -0.27 15.28
CA PRO A 155 -36.94 -1.26 14.38
C PRO A 155 -38.41 -1.51 14.71
N GLN A 156 -39.28 -1.50 13.71
CA GLN A 156 -40.72 -1.68 13.89
C GLN A 156 -41.11 -3.15 13.67
N ALA A 157 -42.04 -3.66 14.47
CA ALA A 157 -42.61 -5.00 14.31
C ALA A 157 -44.15 -4.97 14.48
N ASP A 158 -44.89 -5.58 13.55
CA ASP A 158 -46.32 -5.84 13.73
C ASP A 158 -46.52 -7.34 13.79
N ILE A 159 -47.06 -7.81 14.91
CA ILE A 159 -47.07 -9.22 15.30
C ILE A 159 -48.52 -9.64 15.51
N VAL A 160 -49.05 -10.49 14.64
CA VAL A 160 -50.43 -10.97 14.73
C VAL A 160 -50.44 -12.42 15.20
N PHE A 161 -51.07 -12.65 16.34
CA PHE A 161 -51.40 -13.98 16.84
C PHE A 161 -52.69 -14.43 16.14
N VAL A 162 -52.66 -15.60 15.52
CA VAL A 162 -53.83 -16.22 14.87
C VAL A 162 -54.16 -17.45 15.69
N LEU A 163 -55.14 -17.31 16.58
CA LEU A 163 -55.38 -18.20 17.71
C LEU A 163 -56.68 -18.98 17.54
N ASP A 164 -56.55 -20.29 17.56
CA ASP A 164 -57.65 -21.21 17.71
C ASP A 164 -58.25 -21.10 19.13
N VAL A 165 -59.56 -20.94 19.22
CA VAL A 165 -60.31 -20.79 20.48
C VAL A 165 -61.45 -21.83 20.62
N THR A 166 -61.27 -22.98 19.98
CA THR A 166 -62.14 -24.17 20.05
C THR A 166 -62.02 -24.90 21.39
N SER A 167 -62.74 -26.00 21.58
CA SER A 167 -62.86 -26.68 22.88
C SER A 167 -61.55 -27.31 23.41
N SER A 168 -60.60 -27.69 22.53
CA SER A 168 -59.30 -28.25 22.91
C SER A 168 -58.34 -27.20 23.47
N MET A 169 -58.44 -25.95 23.00
CA MET A 169 -57.36 -24.95 23.10
C MET A 169 -57.30 -24.16 24.42
N GLN A 170 -58.07 -24.52 25.45
CA GLN A 170 -58.12 -23.72 26.71
C GLN A 170 -56.74 -23.54 27.35
N TRP A 171 -55.94 -24.59 27.35
CA TRP A 171 -54.59 -24.58 27.91
C TRP A 171 -53.70 -23.55 27.19
N ALA A 172 -53.74 -23.51 25.85
CA ALA A 172 -52.97 -22.56 25.04
C ALA A 172 -53.43 -21.11 25.20
N ILE A 173 -54.74 -20.87 25.42
CA ILE A 173 -55.29 -19.54 25.74
C ILE A 173 -54.70 -19.02 27.06
N ASP A 174 -54.73 -19.84 28.13
CA ASP A 174 -54.22 -19.45 29.45
C ASP A 174 -52.68 -19.33 29.46
N ASP A 175 -51.97 -20.19 28.73
CA ASP A 175 -50.52 -20.11 28.58
C ASP A 175 -50.06 -18.85 27.81
N LEU A 176 -50.70 -18.53 26.69
CA LEU A 176 -50.41 -17.30 25.94
C LEU A 176 -50.63 -16.05 26.81
N LYS A 177 -51.75 -16.00 27.53
CA LYS A 177 -52.09 -14.96 28.52
C LYS A 177 -51.03 -14.84 29.63
N ASN A 178 -50.44 -15.96 30.06
CA ASN A 178 -49.39 -15.97 31.08
C ASN A 178 -48.02 -15.52 30.53
N GLY A 179 -47.62 -16.01 29.36
CA GLY A 179 -46.31 -15.72 28.75
C GLY A 179 -46.21 -14.37 28.03
N ILE A 180 -47.30 -13.81 27.49
CA ILE A 180 -47.24 -12.59 26.66
C ILE A 180 -46.64 -11.37 27.39
N GLY A 181 -46.82 -11.28 28.71
CA GLY A 181 -46.20 -10.23 29.52
C GLY A 181 -44.67 -10.29 29.50
N LYS A 182 -44.07 -11.49 29.43
CA LYS A 182 -42.62 -11.68 29.26
C LYS A 182 -42.19 -11.35 27.83
N PHE A 183 -42.94 -11.80 26.84
CA PHE A 183 -42.72 -11.54 25.41
C PHE A 183 -42.64 -10.03 25.11
N ALA A 184 -43.67 -9.27 25.50
CA ALA A 184 -43.74 -7.83 25.35
C ALA A 184 -42.57 -7.10 26.03
N ASN A 185 -42.21 -7.51 27.25
CA ASN A 185 -41.05 -6.99 27.97
C ASN A 185 -39.72 -7.27 27.26
N THR A 186 -39.55 -8.41 26.59
CA THR A 186 -38.34 -8.71 25.82
C THR A 186 -38.22 -7.81 24.58
N LEU A 187 -39.31 -7.62 23.82
CA LEU A 187 -39.33 -6.71 22.67
C LEU A 187 -39.05 -5.25 23.09
N ALA A 188 -39.65 -4.79 24.20
CA ALA A 188 -39.38 -3.49 24.78
C ALA A 188 -37.90 -3.30 25.17
N LYS A 189 -37.29 -4.30 25.84
CA LYS A 189 -35.85 -4.30 26.20
C LYS A 189 -34.94 -4.34 24.97
N ALA A 190 -35.36 -5.04 23.91
CA ALA A 190 -34.67 -5.04 22.62
C ALA A 190 -34.83 -3.73 21.83
N ARG A 191 -35.68 -2.81 22.33
CA ARG A 191 -36.06 -1.50 21.76
C ARG A 191 -36.74 -1.57 20.40
N ILE A 192 -37.52 -2.64 20.21
CA ILE A 192 -38.43 -2.80 19.09
C ILE A 192 -39.68 -1.93 19.34
N ASP A 193 -40.08 -1.17 18.33
CA ASP A 193 -41.38 -0.50 18.26
C ASP A 193 -42.42 -1.53 17.78
N TYR A 194 -42.93 -2.34 18.72
CA TYR A 194 -43.82 -3.45 18.43
C TYR A 194 -45.31 -3.07 18.57
N ARG A 195 -46.17 -3.74 17.80
CA ARG A 195 -47.61 -3.81 18.01
C ARG A 195 -48.07 -5.26 17.98
N LEU A 196 -49.02 -5.60 18.85
CA LEU A 196 -49.62 -6.91 18.99
C LEU A 196 -51.05 -6.87 18.45
N GLY A 197 -51.37 -7.75 17.51
CA GLY A 197 -52.72 -7.98 16.98
C GLY A 197 -53.18 -9.40 17.28
N LEU A 198 -54.49 -9.63 17.35
CA LEU A 198 -55.07 -10.95 17.59
C LEU A 198 -56.21 -11.21 16.60
N VAL A 199 -56.23 -12.40 16.01
CA VAL A 199 -57.34 -12.93 15.22
C VAL A 199 -57.71 -14.28 15.83
N THR A 200 -58.95 -14.44 16.25
CA THR A 200 -59.45 -15.70 16.84
C THR A 200 -60.34 -16.44 15.86
N PHE A 201 -60.28 -17.79 15.85
CA PHE A 201 -61.10 -18.61 14.96
C PHE A 201 -61.55 -19.94 15.59
N ARG A 202 -62.52 -20.56 14.91
CA ARG A 202 -63.12 -21.88 15.10
C ARG A 202 -63.73 -22.34 13.77
N ASP A 203 -64.58 -23.36 13.75
CA ASP A 203 -65.19 -23.87 12.53
C ASP A 203 -66.33 -22.98 12.02
N VAL A 204 -66.10 -22.25 10.92
CA VAL A 204 -67.11 -21.40 10.28
C VAL A 204 -68.25 -22.18 9.60
N THR A 205 -68.24 -23.52 9.64
CA THR A 205 -69.41 -24.33 9.28
C THR A 205 -70.40 -24.51 10.43
N VAL A 206 -69.98 -24.33 11.69
CA VAL A 206 -70.83 -24.42 12.87
C VAL A 206 -71.65 -23.12 13.04
N PRO A 207 -73.00 -23.19 13.14
CA PRO A 207 -73.84 -22.00 13.25
C PRO A 207 -73.52 -21.13 14.48
N GLY A 208 -73.01 -19.92 14.25
CA GLY A 208 -72.65 -18.94 15.28
C GLY A 208 -71.14 -18.85 15.54
N GLU A 209 -70.35 -19.78 15.02
CA GLU A 209 -68.89 -19.72 15.05
C GLU A 209 -68.36 -18.91 13.84
N LYS A 210 -67.20 -18.28 14.01
CA LYS A 210 -66.66 -17.27 13.08
C LYS A 210 -65.16 -17.04 13.29
N VAL A 211 -64.53 -16.44 12.29
CA VAL A 211 -63.28 -15.68 12.46
C VAL A 211 -63.61 -14.29 13.04
N GLU A 212 -62.85 -13.83 14.03
CA GLU A 212 -62.93 -12.48 14.59
C GLU A 212 -61.55 -11.83 14.62
N VAL A 213 -61.40 -10.67 13.96
CA VAL A 213 -60.27 -9.76 14.21
C VAL A 213 -60.56 -9.01 15.50
N VAL A 214 -59.68 -9.13 16.48
CA VAL A 214 -59.97 -8.73 17.86
C VAL A 214 -59.62 -7.26 18.08
N MET A 215 -60.62 -6.48 18.50
CA MET A 215 -60.45 -5.09 18.95
C MET A 215 -59.82 -5.05 20.36
N PHE A 216 -58.95 -4.06 20.58
CA PHE A 216 -58.34 -3.68 21.86
C PHE A 216 -58.88 -2.32 22.33
N GLY A 217 -58.23 -1.67 23.30
CA GLY A 217 -58.60 -0.33 23.74
C GLY A 217 -58.66 0.71 22.61
N ASN A 218 -59.54 1.71 22.75
CA ASN A 218 -59.77 2.81 21.79
C ASN A 218 -60.25 2.38 20.38
N ASP A 219 -60.89 1.22 20.26
CA ASP A 219 -61.35 0.65 18.98
C ASP A 219 -60.22 0.43 17.94
N GLU A 220 -58.99 0.14 18.42
CA GLU A 220 -57.88 -0.27 17.56
C GLU A 220 -57.77 -1.81 17.43
N VAL A 221 -57.35 -2.30 16.26
CA VAL A 221 -57.07 -3.73 15.99
C VAL A 221 -55.64 -4.16 16.35
N PHE A 222 -54.89 -3.27 16.99
CA PHE A 222 -53.53 -3.49 17.47
C PHE A 222 -53.38 -2.80 18.83
N THR A 223 -52.56 -3.37 19.71
CA THR A 223 -52.13 -2.71 20.96
C THR A 223 -50.62 -2.72 21.10
N ALA A 224 -50.08 -1.71 21.78
CA ALA A 224 -48.66 -1.63 22.14
C ALA A 224 -48.40 -2.10 23.59
N ASP A 225 -49.45 -2.44 24.35
CA ASP A 225 -49.33 -2.91 25.73
C ASP A 225 -49.60 -4.42 25.83
N GLY A 226 -48.63 -5.14 26.41
CA GLY A 226 -48.77 -6.56 26.71
C GLY A 226 -49.79 -6.87 27.81
N ILE A 227 -50.17 -5.89 28.63
CA ILE A 227 -51.21 -6.03 29.66
C ILE A 227 -52.61 -5.99 29.00
N ASP A 228 -52.88 -4.99 28.17
CA ASP A 228 -54.11 -4.89 27.37
C ASP A 228 -54.31 -6.15 26.50
N PHE A 229 -53.26 -6.60 25.83
CA PHE A 229 -53.29 -7.87 25.08
C PHE A 229 -53.60 -9.09 25.97
N ARG A 230 -52.93 -9.20 27.12
CA ARG A 230 -53.13 -10.29 28.09
C ARG A 230 -54.57 -10.35 28.59
N GLU A 231 -55.12 -9.22 29.02
CA GLU A 231 -56.48 -9.19 29.56
C GLU A 231 -57.50 -9.46 28.46
N ARG A 232 -57.27 -8.99 27.22
CA ARG A 232 -58.12 -9.33 26.06
C ARG A 232 -58.08 -10.83 25.74
N VAL A 233 -56.91 -11.48 25.72
CA VAL A 233 -56.81 -12.96 25.61
C VAL A 233 -57.56 -13.63 26.76
N GLY A 234 -57.43 -13.11 27.98
CA GLY A 234 -58.14 -13.60 29.18
C GLY A 234 -59.67 -13.55 29.12
N THR A 235 -60.27 -12.80 28.18
CA THR A 235 -61.72 -12.80 27.95
C THR A 235 -62.23 -14.03 27.20
N PHE A 236 -61.38 -14.71 26.42
CA PHE A 236 -61.80 -15.87 25.63
C PHE A 236 -61.92 -17.14 26.48
N ARG A 237 -62.79 -18.06 26.04
CA ARG A 237 -62.90 -19.43 26.55
C ARG A 237 -62.96 -20.39 25.38
N ALA A 238 -62.30 -21.53 25.56
CA ALA A 238 -62.39 -22.68 24.68
C ALA A 238 -63.83 -23.20 24.61
N SER A 239 -64.39 -23.28 23.42
CA SER A 239 -65.74 -23.82 23.18
C SER A 239 -65.97 -24.00 21.68
N GLY A 240 -66.79 -24.96 21.26
CA GLY A 240 -67.10 -25.16 19.84
C GLY A 240 -66.06 -25.99 19.09
N GLY A 241 -66.06 -25.88 17.76
CA GLY A 241 -65.18 -26.57 16.81
C GLY A 241 -65.84 -27.63 15.93
N GLY A 242 -66.88 -28.32 16.42
CA GLY A 242 -67.66 -29.26 15.60
C GLY A 242 -66.90 -30.54 15.22
N ASP A 243 -66.36 -30.60 14.00
CA ASP A 243 -65.50 -31.69 13.51
C ASP A 243 -64.05 -31.21 13.31
N ILE A 244 -63.09 -32.11 13.60
CA ILE A 244 -61.68 -31.84 13.92
C ILE A 244 -60.96 -30.74 13.09
N PRO A 245 -61.12 -30.61 11.76
CA PRO A 245 -60.41 -29.58 11.00
C PRO A 245 -61.02 -28.18 11.18
N GLU A 246 -60.16 -27.18 11.40
CA GLU A 246 -60.54 -25.83 11.87
C GLU A 246 -60.22 -24.71 10.87
N SER A 247 -60.94 -23.57 10.95
CA SER A 247 -60.92 -22.52 9.90
C SER A 247 -59.71 -21.57 9.96
N SER A 248 -58.51 -22.15 10.08
CA SER A 248 -57.23 -21.45 10.23
C SER A 248 -56.82 -20.65 8.99
N LEU A 249 -57.22 -21.08 7.78
CA LEU A 249 -56.85 -20.40 6.53
C LEU A 249 -57.66 -19.12 6.31
N GLU A 250 -58.93 -19.12 6.70
CA GLU A 250 -59.79 -17.94 6.77
C GLU A 250 -59.26 -16.94 7.82
N ALA A 251 -58.78 -17.44 8.96
CA ALA A 251 -58.16 -16.62 10.00
C ALA A 251 -56.86 -15.95 9.54
N ILE A 252 -55.99 -16.70 8.83
CA ILE A 252 -54.80 -16.16 8.18
C ILE A 252 -55.17 -15.14 7.09
N ALA A 253 -56.22 -15.40 6.31
CA ALA A 253 -56.70 -14.46 5.30
C ALA A 253 -57.31 -13.18 5.89
N ALA A 254 -57.85 -13.22 7.11
CA ALA A 254 -58.24 -12.02 7.87
C ALA A 254 -57.01 -11.27 8.43
N ALA A 255 -56.03 -11.99 8.97
CA ALA A 255 -54.78 -11.41 9.49
C ALA A 255 -53.98 -10.65 8.41
N THR A 256 -53.96 -11.13 7.17
CA THR A 256 -53.31 -10.43 6.04
C THR A 256 -54.05 -9.17 5.57
N GLN A 257 -55.28 -8.93 6.03
CA GLN A 257 -56.07 -7.72 5.75
C GLN A 257 -55.96 -6.65 6.85
N MET A 258 -55.23 -6.93 7.95
CA MET A 258 -55.03 -5.97 9.04
C MET A 258 -54.16 -4.77 8.61
N PRO A 259 -54.32 -3.58 9.24
CA PRO A 259 -53.58 -2.36 8.90
C PRO A 259 -52.12 -2.40 9.40
N LEU A 260 -51.31 -3.24 8.73
CA LEU A 260 -49.89 -3.46 8.99
C LEU A 260 -49.02 -2.29 8.49
N ARG A 261 -48.01 -1.91 9.27
CA ARG A 261 -47.03 -0.86 8.93
C ARG A 261 -46.12 -1.34 7.80
N LYS A 262 -46.03 -0.56 6.73
CA LYS A 262 -45.15 -0.84 5.57
C LYS A 262 -43.66 -0.97 5.95
N SER A 263 -43.23 -0.21 6.94
CA SER A 263 -41.86 -0.16 7.47
C SER A 263 -41.55 -1.21 8.54
N ALA A 264 -42.55 -1.96 9.01
CA ALA A 264 -42.34 -2.98 10.04
C ALA A 264 -41.90 -4.33 9.45
N THR A 265 -41.30 -5.16 10.30
CA THR A 265 -41.32 -6.60 10.11
C THR A 265 -42.70 -7.12 10.53
N LYS A 266 -43.41 -7.72 9.58
CA LYS A 266 -44.79 -8.19 9.72
C LYS A 266 -44.77 -9.70 9.93
N VAL A 267 -45.29 -10.15 11.07
CA VAL A 267 -45.11 -11.53 11.53
C VAL A 267 -46.45 -12.13 11.94
N LEU A 268 -46.75 -13.32 11.42
CA LEU A 268 -47.91 -14.11 11.85
C LEU A 268 -47.45 -15.28 12.73
N LEU A 269 -48.16 -15.55 13.82
CA LEU A 269 -48.01 -16.76 14.64
C LEU A 269 -49.35 -17.50 14.67
N LEU A 270 -49.47 -18.59 13.91
CA LEU A 270 -50.63 -19.48 13.95
C LEU A 270 -50.50 -20.43 15.15
N ILE A 271 -51.57 -20.60 15.92
CA ILE A 271 -51.65 -21.49 17.09
C ILE A 271 -52.95 -22.29 16.98
N THR A 272 -52.86 -23.61 16.72
CA THR A 272 -54.00 -24.53 16.56
C THR A 272 -53.55 -25.98 16.72
N ASP A 273 -54.34 -26.83 17.37
CA ASP A 273 -54.11 -28.28 17.42
C ASP A 273 -54.84 -29.05 16.29
N ALA A 274 -55.29 -28.37 15.24
CA ALA A 274 -56.10 -28.92 14.17
C ALA A 274 -55.56 -28.69 12.73
N PRO A 275 -55.82 -29.62 11.79
CA PRO A 275 -55.60 -29.43 10.36
C PRO A 275 -56.57 -28.40 9.75
N PRO A 276 -56.27 -27.80 8.59
CA PRO A 276 -57.05 -26.69 8.04
C PRO A 276 -58.37 -27.14 7.40
N LYS A 277 -59.50 -26.60 7.87
CA LYS A 277 -60.84 -26.79 7.29
C LYS A 277 -60.90 -26.22 5.86
N VAL A 278 -60.97 -27.10 4.87
CA VAL A 278 -61.22 -26.75 3.46
C VAL A 278 -62.53 -27.37 3.00
N LEU A 279 -63.37 -26.60 2.30
CA LEU A 279 -64.72 -27.01 1.92
C LEU A 279 -64.83 -27.37 0.43
N ASP A 280 -65.53 -28.47 0.13
CA ASP A 280 -65.93 -28.87 -1.22
C ASP A 280 -67.11 -28.04 -1.75
N GLN A 281 -67.51 -28.27 -3.00
CA GLN A 281 -68.67 -27.61 -3.62
C GLN A 281 -70.00 -27.87 -2.89
N ASN A 282 -70.05 -28.90 -2.03
CA ASN A 282 -71.20 -29.30 -1.22
C ASN A 282 -71.08 -28.79 0.24
N ARG A 283 -70.09 -27.93 0.53
CA ARG A 283 -69.75 -27.38 1.86
C ARG A 283 -69.33 -28.41 2.93
N ARG A 284 -68.77 -29.56 2.53
CA ARG A 284 -68.18 -30.56 3.44
C ARG A 284 -66.66 -30.46 3.44
N HIS A 285 -65.99 -30.96 4.48
CA HIS A 285 -64.53 -30.99 4.50
C HIS A 285 -63.94 -31.82 3.33
N SER A 286 -62.76 -31.44 2.83
CA SER A 286 -62.04 -32.18 1.80
C SER A 286 -60.52 -32.00 1.91
N ASP A 287 -59.86 -33.05 2.41
CA ASP A 287 -58.42 -33.19 2.60
C ASP A 287 -57.67 -32.93 1.27
N ALA A 288 -58.21 -33.44 0.15
CA ALA A 288 -57.67 -33.26 -1.19
C ALA A 288 -57.68 -31.78 -1.66
N GLY A 289 -58.46 -30.91 -1.02
CA GLY A 289 -58.45 -29.47 -1.24
C GLY A 289 -57.36 -28.71 -0.47
N ILE A 290 -56.78 -29.31 0.57
CA ILE A 290 -55.83 -28.64 1.48
C ILE A 290 -54.63 -28.03 0.74
N PRO A 291 -53.90 -28.75 -0.15
CA PRO A 291 -52.76 -28.16 -0.84
C PRO A 291 -53.11 -26.91 -1.67
N ALA A 292 -54.29 -26.87 -2.28
CA ALA A 292 -54.74 -25.72 -3.07
C ALA A 292 -55.17 -24.54 -2.19
N ALA A 293 -55.87 -24.80 -1.09
CA ALA A 293 -56.30 -23.77 -0.15
C ALA A 293 -55.11 -23.16 0.61
N VAL A 294 -54.16 -23.97 1.06
CA VAL A 294 -52.94 -23.47 1.73
C VAL A 294 -52.08 -22.67 0.75
N GLN A 295 -51.97 -23.06 -0.52
CA GLN A 295 -51.29 -22.26 -1.54
C GLN A 295 -52.00 -20.93 -1.83
N LYS A 296 -53.34 -20.88 -1.79
CA LYS A 296 -54.12 -19.64 -1.87
C LYS A 296 -53.85 -18.72 -0.66
N ALA A 297 -53.81 -19.27 0.56
CA ALA A 297 -53.46 -18.53 1.77
C ALA A 297 -52.00 -18.02 1.72
N ALA A 298 -51.06 -18.85 1.27
CA ALA A 298 -49.67 -18.46 1.01
C ALA A 298 -49.54 -17.33 -0.04
N GLY A 299 -50.44 -17.30 -1.04
CA GLY A 299 -50.58 -16.18 -1.96
C GLY A 299 -51.00 -14.88 -1.28
N ALA A 300 -51.98 -14.94 -0.37
CA ALA A 300 -52.41 -13.78 0.42
C ALA A 300 -51.32 -13.26 1.38
N VAL A 301 -50.58 -14.17 2.04
CA VAL A 301 -49.42 -13.84 2.89
C VAL A 301 -48.34 -13.09 2.09
N LYS A 302 -48.07 -13.51 0.85
CA LYS A 302 -47.14 -12.82 -0.07
C LYS A 302 -47.68 -11.46 -0.53
N ALA A 303 -48.97 -11.38 -0.86
CA ALA A 303 -49.61 -10.14 -1.31
C ALA A 303 -49.67 -9.05 -0.23
N ALA A 304 -49.79 -9.45 1.04
CA ALA A 304 -49.70 -8.55 2.20
C ALA A 304 -48.24 -8.25 2.63
N GLU A 305 -47.24 -8.75 1.88
CA GLU A 305 -45.81 -8.57 2.16
C GLU A 305 -45.45 -8.98 3.60
N ILE A 306 -45.95 -10.13 4.07
CA ILE A 306 -45.61 -10.70 5.39
C ILE A 306 -44.19 -11.28 5.34
N ASP A 307 -43.37 -10.97 6.34
CA ASP A 307 -41.96 -11.39 6.37
C ASP A 307 -41.80 -12.85 6.80
N SER A 308 -42.51 -13.26 7.85
CA SER A 308 -42.50 -14.65 8.34
C SER A 308 -43.87 -15.11 8.86
N VAL A 309 -44.15 -16.40 8.67
CA VAL A 309 -45.26 -17.11 9.31
C VAL A 309 -44.69 -18.22 10.16
N HIS A 310 -45.01 -18.21 11.45
CA HIS A 310 -44.61 -19.20 12.43
C HIS A 310 -45.81 -20.06 12.81
N LEU A 311 -45.58 -21.34 13.08
CA LEU A 311 -46.62 -22.32 13.33
C LEU A 311 -46.40 -22.99 14.69
N VAL A 312 -47.38 -22.89 15.59
CA VAL A 312 -47.48 -23.68 16.82
C VAL A 312 -48.62 -24.68 16.62
N ILE A 313 -48.26 -25.83 16.06
CA ILE A 313 -49.20 -26.85 15.55
C ILE A 313 -48.70 -28.25 15.89
N GLN A 314 -49.55 -29.27 15.81
CA GLN A 314 -49.05 -30.64 15.95
C GLN A 314 -48.11 -30.97 14.78
N LYS A 315 -47.07 -31.76 15.06
CA LYS A 315 -46.13 -32.24 14.04
C LYS A 315 -46.75 -33.11 12.95
N LEU A 316 -47.96 -33.66 13.16
CA LEU A 316 -48.69 -34.40 12.14
C LEU A 316 -49.17 -33.49 11.00
N ASP A 317 -49.72 -32.32 11.33
CA ASP A 317 -50.31 -31.37 10.37
C ASP A 317 -49.26 -30.49 9.68
N LEU A 318 -47.98 -30.67 10.02
CA LEU A 318 -46.89 -29.81 9.55
C LEU A 318 -46.74 -29.83 8.02
N ASP A 319 -46.97 -30.96 7.35
CA ASP A 319 -46.84 -31.05 5.90
C ASP A 319 -47.94 -30.29 5.14
N ASP A 320 -49.15 -30.17 5.72
CA ASP A 320 -50.23 -29.35 5.18
C ASP A 320 -49.88 -27.86 5.28
N TYR A 321 -49.54 -27.38 6.48
CA TYR A 321 -49.21 -25.98 6.72
C TYR A 321 -47.82 -25.56 6.18
N LYS A 322 -46.97 -26.50 5.74
CA LYS A 322 -45.60 -26.29 5.22
C LYS A 322 -45.51 -25.19 4.15
N SER A 323 -46.48 -25.20 3.23
CA SER A 323 -46.57 -24.22 2.14
C SER A 323 -46.81 -22.80 2.67
N LEU A 324 -47.50 -22.64 3.80
CA LEU A 324 -47.76 -21.37 4.46
C LEU A 324 -46.55 -20.86 5.26
N MET A 325 -45.84 -21.74 5.98
CA MET A 325 -44.60 -21.39 6.66
C MET A 325 -43.53 -20.87 5.68
N SER A 326 -43.44 -21.49 4.50
CA SER A 326 -42.57 -21.05 3.39
C SER A 326 -43.11 -19.86 2.58
N ALA A 327 -44.23 -19.25 2.99
CA ALA A 327 -44.86 -18.17 2.25
C ALA A 327 -44.28 -16.78 2.55
N GLY A 328 -43.66 -16.58 3.71
CA GLY A 328 -43.06 -15.30 4.11
C GLY A 328 -41.93 -14.86 3.18
N LEU A 329 -41.69 -13.54 3.11
CA LEU A 329 -40.60 -12.95 2.33
C LEU A 329 -39.21 -13.43 2.81
N GLU A 330 -39.05 -13.71 4.10
CA GLU A 330 -37.84 -14.32 4.66
C GLU A 330 -37.87 -15.84 4.45
N LYS A 331 -37.10 -16.32 3.46
CA LYS A 331 -36.98 -17.74 3.08
C LYS A 331 -36.56 -18.70 4.20
N THR A 332 -36.08 -18.17 5.32
CA THR A 332 -35.65 -18.90 6.53
C THR A 332 -36.35 -18.41 7.80
N GLY A 333 -37.32 -17.51 7.69
CA GLY A 333 -37.94 -16.84 8.83
C GLY A 333 -38.98 -17.69 9.57
N GLY A 334 -39.79 -18.44 8.83
CA GLY A 334 -40.83 -19.29 9.41
C GLY A 334 -40.26 -20.43 10.27
N LYS A 335 -40.80 -20.59 11.48
CA LYS A 335 -40.44 -21.67 12.42
C LYS A 335 -41.68 -22.48 12.81
N HIS A 336 -41.52 -23.80 12.91
CA HIS A 336 -42.49 -24.70 13.56
C HIS A 336 -42.11 -24.91 15.03
N PHE A 337 -43.12 -25.02 15.87
CA PHE A 337 -43.05 -25.42 17.28
C PHE A 337 -44.10 -26.53 17.48
N ASP A 338 -43.67 -27.71 17.94
CA ASP A 338 -44.55 -28.87 18.12
C ASP A 338 -45.37 -28.77 19.41
N LEU A 339 -46.70 -28.69 19.29
CA LEU A 339 -47.61 -28.74 20.43
C LEU A 339 -47.39 -30.00 21.28
N GLY A 340 -47.00 -31.12 20.66
CA GLY A 340 -46.72 -32.38 21.35
C GLY A 340 -45.54 -32.31 22.33
N ASP A 341 -44.60 -31.39 22.14
CA ASP A 341 -43.47 -31.16 23.05
C ASP A 341 -43.78 -30.05 24.07
N ILE A 342 -44.57 -29.04 23.68
CA ILE A 342 -45.04 -27.96 24.56
C ILE A 342 -45.92 -28.52 25.69
N VAL A 343 -46.92 -29.37 25.37
CA VAL A 343 -47.86 -29.95 26.34
C VAL A 343 -47.18 -30.94 27.31
N ARG A 344 -45.99 -31.44 26.97
CA ARG A 344 -45.20 -32.37 27.82
C ARG A 344 -44.17 -31.66 28.72
N GLY A 345 -43.92 -30.37 28.51
CA GLY A 345 -42.91 -29.62 29.25
C GLY A 345 -43.50 -28.78 30.37
N ASP A 346 -42.84 -28.76 31.53
CA ASP A 346 -43.26 -27.97 32.70
C ASP A 346 -43.22 -26.43 32.48
N GLU A 347 -42.68 -25.97 31.34
CA GLU A 347 -42.50 -24.54 30.99
C GLU A 347 -43.55 -24.00 30.00
N GLY A 348 -44.40 -24.84 29.42
CA GLY A 348 -45.49 -24.42 28.53
C GLY A 348 -45.05 -23.56 27.34
N PHE A 349 -45.78 -22.48 27.05
CA PHE A 349 -45.48 -21.54 25.95
C PHE A 349 -44.26 -20.62 26.18
N ASP A 350 -43.66 -20.55 27.37
CA ASP A 350 -42.57 -19.60 27.64
C ASP A 350 -41.34 -19.78 26.71
N PRO A 351 -40.83 -21.00 26.46
CA PRO A 351 -39.71 -21.22 25.54
C PRO A 351 -40.05 -20.89 24.08
N VAL A 352 -41.31 -21.09 23.68
CA VAL A 352 -41.83 -20.73 22.36
C VAL A 352 -41.81 -19.22 22.19
N LEU A 353 -42.39 -18.49 23.14
CA LEU A 353 -42.43 -17.03 23.13
C LEU A 353 -41.04 -16.40 23.26
N ALA A 354 -40.13 -17.00 24.04
CA ALA A 354 -38.73 -16.59 24.09
C ALA A 354 -38.05 -16.74 22.71
N THR A 355 -38.13 -17.92 22.10
CA THR A 355 -37.56 -18.21 20.77
C THR A 355 -38.16 -17.36 19.65
N PHE A 356 -39.45 -17.07 19.75
CA PHE A 356 -40.20 -16.20 18.85
C PHE A 356 -39.77 -14.73 19.01
N SER A 357 -39.65 -14.22 20.25
CA SER A 357 -39.21 -12.84 20.52
C SER A 357 -37.80 -12.55 19.99
N THR A 358 -36.91 -13.55 20.04
CA THR A 358 -35.58 -13.48 19.42
C THR A 358 -35.69 -13.37 17.90
N ALA A 359 -36.46 -14.25 17.25
CA ALA A 359 -36.64 -14.23 15.79
C ALA A 359 -37.21 -12.88 15.29
N VAL A 360 -38.26 -12.37 15.95
CA VAL A 360 -38.85 -11.05 15.63
C VAL A 360 -37.83 -9.93 15.83
N THR A 361 -37.04 -9.98 16.91
CA THR A 361 -35.99 -8.98 17.18
C THR A 361 -34.88 -8.99 16.12
N GLU A 362 -34.48 -10.17 15.65
CA GLU A 362 -33.45 -10.34 14.61
C GLU A 362 -33.95 -9.84 13.24
N ALA A 363 -35.15 -10.26 12.82
CA ALA A 363 -35.77 -9.84 11.56
C ALA A 363 -36.05 -8.32 11.53
N ALA A 364 -36.57 -7.75 12.63
CA ALA A 364 -36.75 -6.29 12.73
C ALA A 364 -35.42 -5.53 12.61
N ARG A 365 -34.36 -5.98 13.30
CA ARG A 365 -33.02 -5.38 13.20
C ARG A 365 -32.36 -5.58 11.83
N ALA A 366 -32.73 -6.62 11.08
CA ALA A 366 -32.26 -6.82 9.71
C ALA A 366 -32.80 -5.75 8.74
N LYS A 367 -34.04 -5.29 8.93
CA LYS A 367 -34.63 -4.19 8.13
C LYS A 367 -34.04 -2.81 8.44
N VAL A 368 -33.42 -2.62 9.61
CA VAL A 368 -32.87 -1.34 10.07
C VAL A 368 -31.40 -1.54 10.49
N PRO A 369 -30.45 -1.67 9.54
CA PRO A 369 -29.06 -2.01 9.86
C PRO A 369 -28.37 -0.96 10.76
N ASP A 370 -28.74 0.32 10.61
CA ASP A 370 -28.24 1.43 11.43
C ASP A 370 -28.67 1.36 12.92
N SER A 371 -29.54 0.40 13.28
CA SER A 371 -29.93 0.13 14.67
C SER A 371 -28.88 -0.68 15.47
N LYS A 372 -27.75 -1.03 14.86
CA LYS A 372 -26.59 -1.67 15.51
C LYS A 372 -25.47 -0.63 15.70
N PRO A 373 -24.83 -0.50 16.87
CA PRO A 373 -23.69 0.40 17.02
C PRO A 373 -22.56 -0.05 16.10
N GLN A 374 -21.91 0.89 15.41
CA GLN A 374 -20.66 0.55 14.74
C GLN A 374 -19.58 0.28 15.78
N VAL A 375 -19.00 -0.93 15.75
CA VAL A 375 -17.87 -1.30 16.60
C VAL A 375 -16.68 -0.45 16.15
N ALA A 376 -16.25 0.46 17.01
CA ALA A 376 -15.28 1.48 16.64
C ALA A 376 -13.94 0.84 16.28
N SER A 377 -13.36 1.24 15.14
CA SER A 377 -12.21 0.54 14.55
C SER A 377 -10.96 0.64 15.44
N ARG A 378 -10.20 -0.46 15.48
CA ARG A 378 -8.98 -0.59 16.30
C ARG A 378 -8.01 0.59 16.05
N GLY A 379 -7.71 1.33 17.11
CA GLY A 379 -6.70 2.40 17.06
C GLY A 379 -5.32 1.86 16.68
N GLU A 380 -4.54 2.64 15.95
CA GLU A 380 -3.18 2.26 15.56
C GLU A 380 -2.25 2.27 16.79
N ALA A 381 -1.34 1.29 16.88
CA ALA A 381 -0.53 1.08 18.07
C ALA A 381 0.53 2.20 18.25
N PRO A 382 0.69 2.77 19.46
CA PRO A 382 1.63 3.88 19.68
C PRO A 382 3.09 3.42 19.63
N VAL A 383 3.80 3.78 18.56
CA VAL A 383 5.23 3.46 18.37
C VAL A 383 6.10 4.43 19.17
N LEU A 384 6.78 3.93 20.21
CA LEU A 384 7.54 4.74 21.16
C LEU A 384 8.93 5.20 20.66
N GLY A 385 9.41 4.73 19.49
CA GLY A 385 10.72 5.12 18.97
C GLY A 385 11.02 4.71 17.52
N VAL A 386 11.96 5.43 16.90
CA VAL A 386 12.38 5.29 15.49
C VAL A 386 13.68 4.49 15.40
N LYS A 387 13.71 3.47 14.52
CA LYS A 387 14.85 2.55 14.32
C LYS A 387 15.81 3.03 13.22
N SER A 388 17.11 2.83 13.41
CA SER A 388 18.17 3.23 12.46
C SER A 388 18.74 2.06 11.63
N LEU A 389 19.04 2.28 10.35
CA LEU A 389 19.68 1.29 9.46
C LEU A 389 21.16 1.07 9.82
N GLN A 390 21.86 2.14 10.20
CA GLN A 390 23.31 2.21 10.41
C GLN A 390 23.69 2.25 11.92
N SER A 391 22.75 1.90 12.79
CA SER A 391 22.97 1.65 14.22
C SER A 391 21.80 0.96 14.91
N GLY A 392 22.05 0.30 16.04
CA GLY A 392 21.05 -0.22 16.97
C GLY A 392 20.35 0.83 17.84
N GLU A 393 20.80 2.10 17.86
CA GLU A 393 20.17 3.16 18.65
C GLU A 393 18.72 3.42 18.20
N GLN A 394 17.81 3.53 19.18
CA GLN A 394 16.44 4.03 18.95
C GLN A 394 16.37 5.54 19.26
N SER A 395 15.68 6.28 18.38
CA SER A 395 15.50 7.72 18.49
C SER A 395 14.05 8.04 18.90
N ALA A 396 13.78 9.21 19.47
CA ALA A 396 12.40 9.61 19.81
C ALA A 396 11.48 9.64 18.57
N ALA A 397 10.18 9.35 18.74
CA ALA A 397 9.17 9.53 17.70
C ALA A 397 9.12 10.99 17.20
N GLY A 398 8.85 11.21 15.91
CA GLY A 398 8.94 12.52 15.26
C GLY A 398 10.36 12.93 14.83
N SER A 399 11.32 11.99 14.83
CA SER A 399 12.71 12.23 14.41
C SER A 399 13.10 11.57 13.07
N GLU A 400 12.12 10.99 12.36
CA GLU A 400 12.30 10.16 11.16
C GLU A 400 13.11 10.89 10.09
N GLY A 401 12.76 12.15 9.82
CA GLY A 401 13.48 12.99 8.86
C GLY A 401 14.93 13.27 9.25
N LYS A 402 15.25 13.37 10.55
CA LYS A 402 16.64 13.51 11.03
C LYS A 402 17.42 12.19 10.86
N VAL A 403 16.78 11.05 11.14
CA VAL A 403 17.39 9.72 10.94
C VAL A 403 17.68 9.48 9.45
N VAL A 404 16.75 9.80 8.54
CA VAL A 404 16.95 9.73 7.08
C VAL A 404 18.08 10.66 6.62
N LEU A 405 18.09 11.92 7.08
CA LEU A 405 19.12 12.90 6.73
C LEU A 405 20.52 12.43 7.18
N ARG A 406 20.64 11.93 8.41
CA ARG A 406 21.88 11.38 9.00
C ARG A 406 22.39 10.19 8.20
N SER A 407 21.53 9.21 7.92
CA SER A 407 21.92 8.00 7.18
C SER A 407 22.21 8.23 5.69
N GLY A 408 21.53 9.20 5.08
CA GLY A 408 21.85 9.68 3.74
C GLY A 408 23.21 10.37 3.67
N LEU A 409 23.47 11.36 4.54
CA LEU A 409 24.73 12.12 4.49
C LEU A 409 25.96 11.26 4.84
N TRP A 410 25.82 10.29 5.75
CA TRP A 410 26.88 9.29 6.03
C TRP A 410 27.23 8.46 4.79
N ALA A 411 26.21 7.96 4.07
CA ALA A 411 26.41 7.20 2.83
C ALA A 411 26.95 8.06 1.67
N GLY A 412 26.52 9.33 1.58
CA GLY A 412 27.04 10.31 0.63
C GLY A 412 28.54 10.61 0.84
N ALA A 413 28.97 10.79 2.09
CA ALA A 413 30.38 10.98 2.43
C ALA A 413 31.27 9.80 2.02
N ILE A 414 30.78 8.57 2.23
CA ILE A 414 31.46 7.34 1.79
C ILE A 414 31.54 7.27 0.27
N ALA A 415 30.43 7.44 -0.43
CA ALA A 415 30.42 7.38 -1.90
C ALA A 415 31.35 8.44 -2.53
N ALA A 416 31.40 9.65 -1.99
CA ALA A 416 32.29 10.71 -2.45
C ALA A 416 33.78 10.37 -2.26
N LEU A 417 34.20 9.87 -1.09
CA LEU A 417 35.60 9.48 -0.86
C LEU A 417 35.99 8.16 -1.55
N VAL A 418 35.06 7.24 -1.79
CA VAL A 418 35.29 6.10 -2.70
C VAL A 418 35.57 6.59 -4.11
N CYS A 419 34.80 7.54 -4.66
CA CYS A 419 35.09 8.13 -5.97
C CYS A 419 36.49 8.76 -6.03
N LEU A 420 36.85 9.58 -5.04
CA LEU A 420 38.15 10.25 -4.98
C LEU A 420 39.30 9.23 -4.88
N ALA A 421 39.15 8.17 -4.09
CA ALA A 421 40.16 7.14 -3.94
C ALA A 421 40.32 6.28 -5.21
N LEU A 422 39.24 5.99 -5.93
CA LEU A 422 39.32 5.27 -7.22
C LEU A 422 40.01 6.11 -8.31
N LEU A 423 39.76 7.42 -8.35
CA LEU A 423 40.51 8.35 -9.21
C LEU A 423 42.02 8.37 -8.86
N ALA A 424 42.35 8.37 -7.57
CA ALA A 424 43.75 8.27 -7.11
C ALA A 424 44.40 6.91 -7.45
N GLY A 425 43.63 5.81 -7.40
CA GLY A 425 44.05 4.48 -7.82
C GLY A 425 44.32 4.39 -9.33
N GLN A 426 43.47 5.00 -10.15
CA GLN A 426 43.67 5.11 -11.60
C GLN A 426 44.92 5.93 -11.95
N HIS A 427 45.12 7.07 -11.28
CA HIS A 427 46.33 7.90 -11.40
C HIS A 427 47.61 7.11 -11.06
N HIS A 428 47.61 6.38 -9.94
CA HIS A 428 48.72 5.51 -9.55
C HIS A 428 48.98 4.41 -10.61
N TYR A 429 47.94 3.70 -11.04
CA TYR A 429 48.06 2.59 -12.01
C TYR A 429 48.63 3.04 -13.36
N LEU A 430 48.25 4.23 -13.85
CA LEU A 430 48.70 4.76 -15.14
C LEU A 430 50.06 5.50 -15.09
N ARG A 431 50.55 5.87 -13.89
CA ARG A 431 51.74 6.73 -13.69
C ARG A 431 51.67 8.10 -14.38
N GLY A 432 50.48 8.56 -14.75
CA GLY A 432 50.23 9.81 -15.47
C GLY A 432 50.09 11.03 -14.54
N THR A 433 49.51 12.10 -15.07
CA THR A 433 49.17 13.32 -14.33
C THR A 433 47.78 13.26 -13.69
N LEU A 434 47.55 14.08 -12.65
CA LEU A 434 46.29 14.15 -11.91
C LEU A 434 45.09 14.44 -12.83
N PRO A 435 43.90 13.88 -12.54
CA PRO A 435 42.68 14.21 -13.27
C PRO A 435 42.37 15.72 -13.18
N SER A 436 41.69 16.25 -14.20
CA SER A 436 41.33 17.67 -14.24
C SER A 436 40.49 18.06 -13.03
N PHE A 437 40.67 19.29 -12.54
CA PHE A 437 39.97 19.79 -11.35
C PHE A 437 38.44 19.64 -11.45
N GLY A 438 37.87 19.91 -12.63
CA GLY A 438 36.46 19.69 -12.91
C GLY A 438 36.02 18.23 -12.80
N GLY A 439 36.86 17.27 -13.20
CA GLY A 439 36.59 15.84 -13.04
C GLY A 439 36.57 15.40 -11.57
N VAL A 440 37.49 15.92 -10.76
CA VAL A 440 37.52 15.67 -9.30
C VAL A 440 36.28 16.22 -8.60
N VAL A 441 35.91 17.48 -8.88
CA VAL A 441 34.70 18.12 -8.33
C VAL A 441 33.43 17.37 -8.77
N THR A 442 33.36 16.97 -10.04
CA THR A 442 32.22 16.20 -10.58
C THR A 442 32.08 14.84 -9.92
N GLY A 443 33.18 14.12 -9.70
CA GLY A 443 33.18 12.83 -9.00
C GLY A 443 32.78 12.94 -7.53
N LEU A 444 33.25 13.97 -6.82
CA LEU A 444 32.88 14.22 -5.42
C LEU A 444 31.40 14.57 -5.26
N LEU A 445 30.89 15.52 -6.05
CA LEU A 445 29.48 15.92 -6.01
C LEU A 445 28.54 14.80 -6.48
N GLY A 446 28.91 14.10 -7.55
CA GLY A 446 28.18 12.94 -8.06
C GLY A 446 28.09 11.83 -7.02
N GLY A 447 29.22 11.44 -6.42
CA GLY A 447 29.27 10.46 -5.34
C GLY A 447 28.42 10.87 -4.13
N LEU A 448 28.49 12.14 -3.70
CA LEU A 448 27.72 12.62 -2.55
C LEU A 448 26.21 12.53 -2.78
N VAL A 449 25.71 13.01 -3.92
CA VAL A 449 24.26 12.96 -4.24
C VAL A 449 23.78 11.53 -4.39
N VAL A 450 24.54 10.69 -5.09
CA VAL A 450 24.21 9.27 -5.32
C VAL A 450 24.20 8.47 -4.00
N GLY A 451 25.21 8.64 -3.15
CA GLY A 451 25.26 8.01 -1.83
C GLY A 451 24.18 8.54 -0.90
N PHE A 452 23.83 9.83 -0.97
CA PHE A 452 22.72 10.40 -0.19
C PHE A 452 21.38 9.75 -0.55
N VAL A 453 21.05 9.66 -1.84
CA VAL A 453 19.82 9.00 -2.31
C VAL A 453 19.80 7.52 -1.93
N GLY A 454 20.92 6.80 -2.07
CA GLY A 454 21.04 5.42 -1.65
C GLY A 454 20.82 5.22 -0.14
N GLY A 455 21.47 6.04 0.70
CA GLY A 455 21.34 5.97 2.15
C GLY A 455 19.94 6.35 2.66
N ALA A 456 19.32 7.38 2.06
CA ALA A 456 17.97 7.79 2.38
C ALA A 456 16.93 6.72 1.99
N ALA A 457 17.06 6.12 0.79
CA ALA A 457 16.18 5.05 0.33
C ALA A 457 16.33 3.77 1.18
N GLY A 458 17.57 3.38 1.53
CA GLY A 458 17.83 2.26 2.44
C GLY A 458 17.23 2.47 3.83
N GLN A 459 17.32 3.67 4.38
CA GLN A 459 16.72 4.02 5.67
C GLN A 459 15.19 4.09 5.60
N GLY A 460 14.61 4.57 4.48
CA GLY A 460 13.17 4.56 4.25
C GLY A 460 12.59 3.14 4.17
N LEU A 461 13.28 2.22 3.47
CA LEU A 461 12.92 0.79 3.48
C LEU A 461 12.98 0.20 4.89
N PHE A 462 13.95 0.61 5.71
CA PHE A 462 14.10 0.11 7.07
C PHE A 462 13.01 0.61 8.04
N PHE A 463 12.30 1.71 7.75
CA PHE A 463 11.12 2.10 8.54
C PHE A 463 9.93 1.15 8.32
N LEU A 464 9.92 0.35 7.25
CA LEU A 464 8.91 -0.68 7.02
C LEU A 464 9.23 -2.00 7.75
N ALA A 465 10.29 -2.04 8.57
CA ALA A 465 10.73 -3.23 9.29
C ALA A 465 9.85 -3.53 10.53
N PRO A 466 9.14 -4.68 10.57
CA PRO A 466 8.30 -5.06 11.72
C PRO A 466 9.11 -5.26 13.02
N ASP A 467 8.42 -5.33 14.16
CA ASP A 467 9.05 -5.45 15.48
C ASP A 467 9.66 -6.83 15.81
N ASN A 468 9.60 -7.78 14.87
CA ASN A 468 10.33 -9.05 14.96
C ASN A 468 11.82 -8.84 14.65
N ALA A 469 12.71 -9.14 15.60
CA ALA A 469 14.17 -8.96 15.47
C ALA A 469 14.79 -9.67 14.25
N THR A 470 14.34 -10.87 13.92
CA THR A 470 14.82 -11.64 12.76
C THR A 470 14.43 -10.95 11.45
N LEU A 471 13.18 -10.49 11.37
CA LEU A 471 12.67 -9.81 10.18
C LEU A 471 13.25 -8.40 10.04
N ALA A 472 13.44 -7.67 11.14
CA ALA A 472 14.17 -6.41 11.16
C ALA A 472 15.63 -6.59 10.69
N THR A 473 16.30 -7.69 11.05
CA THR A 473 17.64 -7.99 10.54
C THR A 473 17.62 -8.21 9.03
N ALA A 474 16.63 -8.92 8.49
CA ALA A 474 16.45 -9.07 7.04
C ALA A 474 16.19 -7.72 6.34
N PHE A 475 15.32 -6.87 6.88
CA PHE A 475 15.08 -5.51 6.37
C PHE A 475 16.33 -4.62 6.46
N ARG A 476 17.19 -4.79 7.48
CA ARG A 476 18.48 -4.08 7.56
C ARG A 476 19.44 -4.52 6.45
N VAL A 477 19.54 -5.82 6.17
CA VAL A 477 20.34 -6.33 5.05
C VAL A 477 19.79 -5.82 3.71
N LEU A 478 18.46 -5.84 3.51
CA LEU A 478 17.82 -5.29 2.31
C LEU A 478 18.05 -3.78 2.15
N GLY A 479 18.02 -3.00 3.23
CA GLY A 479 18.31 -1.56 3.20
C GLY A 479 19.75 -1.25 2.80
N TRP A 480 20.73 -2.05 3.27
CA TRP A 480 22.13 -1.95 2.83
C TRP A 480 22.33 -2.42 1.38
N ILE A 481 21.62 -3.47 0.93
CA ILE A 481 21.60 -3.91 -0.47
C ILE A 481 21.05 -2.80 -1.38
N LEU A 482 19.95 -2.15 -0.99
CA LEU A 482 19.35 -1.03 -1.72
C LEU A 482 20.28 0.17 -1.78
N LEU A 483 20.89 0.54 -0.65
CA LEU A 483 21.91 1.60 -0.55
C LEU A 483 23.07 1.33 -1.52
N GLY A 484 23.67 0.14 -1.43
CA GLY A 484 24.79 -0.26 -2.28
C GLY A 484 24.42 -0.32 -3.75
N GLY A 485 23.25 -0.90 -4.09
CA GLY A 485 22.76 -1.02 -5.46
C GLY A 485 22.47 0.33 -6.11
N LEU A 486 21.79 1.25 -5.40
CA LEU A 486 21.58 2.61 -5.87
C LEU A 486 22.89 3.38 -6.00
N ALA A 487 23.84 3.19 -5.08
CA ALA A 487 25.17 3.78 -5.18
C ALA A 487 25.90 3.31 -6.45
N GLY A 488 26.04 1.99 -6.64
CA GLY A 488 26.71 1.42 -7.81
C GLY A 488 26.02 1.77 -9.15
N ALA A 489 24.69 1.83 -9.17
CA ALA A 489 23.94 2.31 -10.32
C ALA A 489 24.24 3.79 -10.63
N GLY A 490 24.17 4.65 -9.61
CA GLY A 490 24.42 6.10 -9.76
C GLY A 490 25.88 6.46 -10.06
N LEU A 491 26.83 5.57 -9.79
CA LEU A 491 28.23 5.73 -10.22
C LEU A 491 28.45 5.44 -11.71
N SER A 492 27.51 4.75 -12.38
CA SER A 492 27.68 4.30 -13.76
C SER A 492 27.87 5.43 -14.81
N PRO A 493 27.24 6.61 -14.71
CA PRO A 493 27.51 7.75 -15.62
C PRO A 493 28.95 8.28 -15.55
N PHE A 494 29.67 8.04 -14.44
CA PHE A 494 31.04 8.51 -14.23
C PHE A 494 32.10 7.47 -14.62
N ILE A 495 31.70 6.24 -14.97
CA ILE A 495 32.61 5.12 -15.22
C ILE A 495 32.47 4.66 -16.69
N PRO A 496 33.49 4.88 -17.54
CA PRO A 496 33.42 4.51 -18.95
C PRO A 496 33.07 3.03 -19.17
N ASN A 497 32.06 2.80 -20.02
CA ASN A 497 31.53 1.48 -20.39
C ASN A 497 30.79 0.68 -19.29
N LEU A 498 30.60 1.22 -18.08
CA LEU A 498 29.76 0.58 -17.05
C LEU A 498 28.27 0.75 -17.39
N LYS A 499 27.55 -0.36 -17.62
CA LYS A 499 26.08 -0.35 -17.71
C LYS A 499 25.48 -0.17 -16.31
N TRP A 500 24.44 0.65 -16.18
CA TRP A 500 23.77 0.90 -14.90
C TRP A 500 23.29 -0.38 -14.18
N THR A 501 22.90 -1.42 -14.94
CA THR A 501 22.50 -2.72 -14.38
C THR A 501 23.67 -3.51 -13.77
N LEU A 502 24.87 -3.41 -14.35
CA LEU A 502 26.09 -3.98 -13.77
C LEU A 502 26.53 -3.19 -12.53
N GLY A 503 26.40 -1.86 -12.59
CA GLY A 503 26.61 -0.99 -11.44
C GLY A 503 25.68 -1.35 -10.28
N LEU A 504 24.38 -1.53 -10.57
CA LEU A 504 23.39 -1.95 -9.59
C LEU A 504 23.71 -3.33 -8.99
N ALA A 505 23.98 -4.34 -9.82
CA ALA A 505 24.27 -5.69 -9.34
C ALA A 505 25.55 -5.74 -8.47
N GLY A 506 26.63 -5.10 -8.92
CA GLY A 506 27.88 -5.01 -8.15
C GLY A 506 27.73 -4.21 -6.86
N GLY A 507 26.99 -3.10 -6.91
CA GLY A 507 26.64 -2.29 -5.75
C GLY A 507 25.78 -3.06 -4.74
N ALA A 508 24.80 -3.84 -5.20
CA ALA A 508 23.93 -4.66 -4.36
C ALA A 508 24.72 -5.77 -3.64
N ILE A 509 25.67 -6.42 -4.33
CA ILE A 509 26.60 -7.39 -3.73
C ILE A 509 27.49 -6.69 -2.68
N GLY A 510 28.05 -5.52 -3.00
CA GLY A 510 28.82 -4.73 -2.04
C GLY A 510 28.01 -4.30 -0.82
N GLY A 511 26.73 -3.96 -1.01
CA GLY A 511 25.77 -3.68 0.06
C GLY A 511 25.51 -4.89 0.95
N ALA A 512 25.32 -6.08 0.38
CA ALA A 512 25.16 -7.33 1.14
C ALA A 512 26.39 -7.66 2.00
N VAL A 513 27.59 -7.61 1.40
CA VAL A 513 28.85 -7.85 2.11
C VAL A 513 29.10 -6.79 3.20
N GLY A 514 28.80 -5.52 2.89
CA GLY A 514 28.80 -4.41 3.85
C GLY A 514 27.86 -4.63 5.03
N ALA A 515 26.64 -5.12 4.78
CA ALA A 515 25.66 -5.43 5.82
C ALA A 515 26.14 -6.55 6.76
N VAL A 516 26.70 -7.62 6.21
CA VAL A 516 27.25 -8.75 7.00
C VAL A 516 28.42 -8.27 7.86
N GLY A 517 29.35 -7.48 7.29
CA GLY A 517 30.46 -6.91 8.04
C GLY A 517 30.03 -5.90 9.11
N PHE A 518 29.05 -5.04 8.80
CA PHE A 518 28.43 -4.14 9.77
C PHE A 518 27.83 -4.92 10.94
N LEU A 519 27.01 -5.95 10.69
CA LEU A 519 26.37 -6.77 11.72
C LEU A 519 27.41 -7.51 12.58
N ALA A 520 28.41 -8.13 11.95
CA ALA A 520 29.47 -8.85 12.67
C ALA A 520 30.34 -7.94 13.55
N ALA A 521 30.70 -6.75 13.08
CA ALA A 521 31.55 -5.82 13.82
C ALA A 521 30.80 -4.94 14.83
N SER A 522 29.48 -4.74 14.68
CA SER A 522 28.67 -3.95 15.62
C SER A 522 28.64 -4.53 17.04
N GLY A 523 28.86 -5.84 17.21
CA GLY A 523 29.01 -6.47 18.52
C GLY A 523 30.26 -6.05 19.31
N VAL A 524 31.28 -5.51 18.64
CA VAL A 524 32.45 -4.87 19.28
C VAL A 524 32.19 -3.38 19.52
N GLY A 525 31.37 -2.76 18.66
CA GLY A 525 30.84 -1.43 18.86
C GLY A 525 30.30 -0.83 17.56
N GLU A 526 29.25 -0.02 17.68
CA GLU A 526 28.56 0.69 16.59
C GLU A 526 29.49 1.45 15.63
N LEU A 527 30.54 2.08 16.17
CA LEU A 527 31.59 2.73 15.39
C LEU A 527 32.37 1.73 14.51
N VAL A 528 32.78 0.59 15.10
CA VAL A 528 33.51 -0.47 14.38
C VAL A 528 32.63 -1.09 13.31
N GLY A 529 31.34 -1.32 13.62
CA GLY A 529 30.30 -1.71 12.65
C GLY A 529 30.26 -0.80 11.43
N ARG A 530 30.09 0.51 11.63
CA ARG A 530 30.05 1.51 10.55
C ARG A 530 31.36 1.58 9.74
N LEU A 531 32.52 1.56 10.41
CA LEU A 531 33.82 1.58 9.74
C LEU A 531 34.07 0.33 8.88
N VAL A 532 33.76 -0.87 9.39
CA VAL A 532 33.90 -2.14 8.65
C VAL A 532 32.91 -2.22 7.49
N GLY A 533 31.65 -1.82 7.71
CA GLY A 533 30.65 -1.77 6.64
C GLY A 533 31.07 -0.82 5.50
N GLY A 534 31.53 0.39 5.82
CA GLY A 534 32.02 1.37 4.84
C GLY A 534 33.26 0.88 4.07
N LEU A 535 34.22 0.25 4.76
CA LEU A 535 35.41 -0.35 4.16
C LEU A 535 35.03 -1.46 3.15
N LEU A 536 34.13 -2.37 3.52
CA LEU A 536 33.72 -3.49 2.66
C LEU A 536 32.90 -3.05 1.46
N VAL A 537 31.95 -2.10 1.63
CA VAL A 537 31.22 -1.49 0.51
C VAL A 537 32.21 -0.84 -0.47
N GLY A 538 33.16 -0.06 0.05
CA GLY A 538 34.21 0.57 -0.75
C GLY A 538 35.08 -0.46 -1.49
N PHE A 539 35.49 -1.54 -0.82
CA PHE A 539 36.26 -2.63 -1.43
C PHE A 539 35.51 -3.31 -2.58
N CYS A 540 34.26 -3.70 -2.36
CA CYS A 540 33.44 -4.38 -3.36
C CYS A 540 33.13 -3.48 -4.56
N ILE A 541 32.86 -2.18 -4.35
CA ILE A 541 32.69 -1.22 -5.43
C ILE A 541 33.99 -1.11 -6.24
N GLY A 542 35.13 -0.84 -5.60
CA GLY A 542 36.42 -0.69 -6.29
C GLY A 542 36.84 -1.94 -7.08
N LEU A 543 36.64 -3.12 -6.49
CA LEU A 543 36.87 -4.40 -7.13
C LEU A 543 35.97 -4.59 -8.35
N MET A 544 34.67 -4.31 -8.23
CA MET A 544 33.71 -4.43 -9.33
C MET A 544 34.05 -3.49 -10.49
N VAL A 545 34.36 -2.21 -10.22
CA VAL A 545 34.68 -1.22 -11.26
C VAL A 545 35.84 -1.72 -12.13
N ALA A 546 36.92 -2.20 -11.51
CA ALA A 546 38.07 -2.73 -12.25
C ALA A 546 37.80 -4.08 -12.93
N ILE A 547 36.88 -4.92 -12.42
CA ILE A 547 36.42 -6.14 -13.11
C ILE A 547 35.61 -5.78 -14.37
N VAL A 548 34.67 -4.84 -14.29
CA VAL A 548 33.88 -4.41 -15.47
C VAL A 548 34.76 -3.72 -16.49
N GLU A 549 35.67 -2.83 -16.06
CA GLU A 549 36.63 -2.16 -16.95
C GLU A 549 37.57 -3.16 -17.64
N ALA A 550 37.90 -4.28 -16.98
CA ALA A 550 38.66 -5.37 -17.58
C ALA A 550 37.82 -6.25 -18.52
N ALA A 551 36.54 -6.50 -18.20
CA ALA A 551 35.67 -7.41 -18.95
C ALA A 551 35.10 -6.82 -20.26
N PHE A 552 34.86 -5.51 -20.31
CA PHE A 552 34.22 -4.85 -21.46
C PHE A 552 35.18 -4.05 -22.36
N ARG A 553 36.50 -4.22 -22.20
CA ARG A 553 37.51 -3.58 -23.04
C ARG A 553 37.45 -4.07 -24.49
N ARG A 554 37.24 -3.15 -25.44
CA ARG A 554 37.21 -3.45 -26.89
C ARG A 554 38.58 -3.41 -27.54
N ALA A 555 39.42 -2.46 -27.13
CA ALA A 555 40.82 -2.34 -27.54
C ALA A 555 41.63 -1.78 -26.37
N TRP A 556 42.89 -2.21 -26.23
CA TRP A 556 43.82 -1.72 -25.22
C TRP A 556 45.25 -1.72 -25.74
N LEU A 557 46.11 -0.97 -25.08
CA LEU A 557 47.57 -1.04 -25.22
C LEU A 557 48.13 -1.89 -24.07
N GLU A 558 48.95 -2.88 -24.41
CA GLU A 558 49.92 -3.48 -23.49
C GLU A 558 51.20 -2.64 -23.52
N VAL A 559 51.44 -1.86 -22.46
CA VAL A 559 52.65 -1.05 -22.32
C VAL A 559 53.62 -1.78 -21.41
N ARG A 560 54.69 -2.31 -22.00
CA ARG A 560 55.71 -3.12 -21.33
C ARG A 560 56.93 -2.26 -20.98
N TYR A 561 57.20 -2.15 -19.68
CA TYR A 561 58.36 -1.48 -19.08
C TYR A 561 59.46 -2.53 -18.82
N GLY A 562 60.31 -2.76 -19.83
CA GLY A 562 61.39 -3.76 -19.75
C GLY A 562 60.89 -5.20 -19.61
N ALA A 563 61.67 -6.08 -18.97
CA ALA A 563 61.45 -7.52 -19.04
C ALA A 563 60.38 -8.11 -18.09
N ARG A 564 59.81 -7.32 -17.16
CA ARG A 564 58.98 -7.86 -16.05
C ARG A 564 57.76 -7.02 -15.62
N GLU A 565 57.47 -5.90 -16.27
CA GLU A 565 56.32 -5.04 -15.92
C GLU A 565 55.52 -4.69 -17.18
N THR A 566 54.23 -5.01 -17.18
CA THR A 566 53.30 -4.67 -18.26
C THR A 566 52.01 -4.10 -17.65
N ILE A 567 51.59 -2.92 -18.11
CA ILE A 567 50.28 -2.34 -17.77
C ILE A 567 49.34 -2.39 -18.97
N THR A 568 48.03 -2.40 -18.72
CA THR A 568 47.01 -2.34 -19.77
C THR A 568 46.28 -0.99 -19.74
N VAL A 569 46.33 -0.26 -20.85
CA VAL A 569 45.71 1.06 -21.01
C VAL A 569 44.58 0.96 -22.02
N ASN A 570 43.34 1.11 -21.58
CA ASN A 570 42.16 1.00 -22.45
C ASN A 570 42.10 2.13 -23.48
N LEU A 571 41.69 1.78 -24.71
CA LEU A 571 41.59 2.72 -25.83
C LEU A 571 40.14 3.18 -26.03
N GLY A 572 39.95 4.48 -26.26
CA GLY A 572 38.66 5.11 -26.49
C GLY A 572 38.73 6.23 -27.53
N PRO A 573 37.71 7.10 -27.64
CA PRO A 573 37.73 8.24 -28.56
C PRO A 573 38.73 9.32 -28.15
N GLU A 574 39.06 9.43 -26.86
CA GLU A 574 40.13 10.29 -26.37
C GLU A 574 41.51 9.67 -26.63
N PRO A 575 42.51 10.46 -27.10
CA PRO A 575 43.83 9.93 -27.42
C PRO A 575 44.66 9.61 -26.17
N VAL A 576 45.07 8.36 -26.04
CA VAL A 576 46.13 7.93 -25.13
C VAL A 576 47.46 8.48 -25.67
N LYS A 577 47.96 9.54 -25.02
CA LYS A 577 49.19 10.25 -25.38
C LYS A 577 50.40 9.52 -24.75
N ILE A 578 51.45 9.25 -25.51
CA ILE A 578 52.68 8.58 -25.03
C ILE A 578 53.88 9.47 -25.32
N GLY A 579 54.75 9.72 -24.34
CA GLY A 579 55.88 10.64 -24.51
C GLY A 579 56.77 10.81 -23.28
N GLY A 580 57.83 11.59 -23.43
CA GLY A 580 58.85 11.84 -22.40
C GLY A 580 58.48 12.93 -21.38
N ASP A 581 57.53 13.81 -21.68
CA ASP A 581 57.03 14.83 -20.74
C ASP A 581 55.73 14.36 -20.08
N ALA A 582 55.80 14.08 -18.77
CA ALA A 582 54.68 13.66 -17.95
C ALA A 582 53.49 14.64 -17.92
N LYS A 583 53.69 15.92 -18.30
CA LYS A 583 52.59 16.90 -18.45
C LYS A 583 51.84 16.77 -19.78
N MET A 584 52.45 16.16 -20.79
CA MET A 584 51.94 16.07 -22.15
C MET A 584 51.46 14.65 -22.53
N CYS A 585 51.83 13.63 -21.75
CA CYS A 585 51.48 12.23 -21.99
C CYS A 585 50.55 11.62 -20.92
N THR A 586 49.64 10.74 -21.37
CA THR A 586 48.88 9.80 -20.53
C THR A 586 49.78 8.67 -20.01
N VAL A 587 50.78 8.27 -20.80
CA VAL A 587 51.73 7.17 -20.50
C VAL A 587 53.15 7.70 -20.65
N TRP A 588 53.92 7.68 -19.55
CA TRP A 588 55.26 8.24 -19.52
C TRP A 588 56.33 7.27 -20.03
N ALA A 589 57.05 7.69 -21.07
CA ALA A 589 58.09 6.95 -21.75
C ALA A 589 59.44 7.68 -21.65
N ARG A 590 60.30 7.24 -20.74
CA ARG A 590 61.61 7.83 -20.47
C ARG A 590 62.51 7.73 -21.70
N GLY A 591 63.07 8.85 -22.14
CA GLY A 591 63.92 8.93 -23.34
C GLY A 591 63.15 9.05 -24.67
N ALA A 592 61.82 9.15 -24.63
CA ALA A 592 61.03 9.50 -25.81
C ALA A 592 60.92 11.02 -26.04
N ALA A 593 60.51 11.44 -27.23
CA ALA A 593 60.11 12.82 -27.51
C ALA A 593 58.99 13.27 -26.55
N PRO A 594 58.86 14.58 -26.21
CA PRO A 594 57.90 15.07 -25.21
C PRO A 594 56.47 14.55 -25.41
N LEU A 595 56.05 14.48 -26.67
CA LEU A 595 54.90 13.70 -27.15
C LEU A 595 55.35 12.93 -28.39
N ALA A 596 55.26 11.60 -28.34
CA ALA A 596 55.84 10.70 -29.35
C ALA A 596 54.79 9.92 -30.16
N LEU A 597 53.76 9.37 -29.50
CA LEU A 597 52.63 8.70 -30.14
C LEU A 597 51.30 9.15 -29.50
N ARG A 598 50.22 9.04 -30.26
CA ARG A 598 48.83 9.09 -29.78
C ARG A 598 48.06 7.89 -30.31
N PHE A 599 47.35 7.17 -29.45
CA PHE A 599 46.45 6.09 -29.86
C PHE A 599 45.00 6.40 -29.47
N PHE A 600 44.06 6.22 -30.40
CA PHE A 600 42.62 6.41 -30.19
C PHE A 600 41.81 5.47 -31.07
N VAL A 601 40.50 5.36 -30.78
CA VAL A 601 39.53 4.60 -31.56
C VAL A 601 38.62 5.57 -32.32
N ARG A 602 38.67 5.53 -33.65
CA ARG A 602 37.73 6.25 -34.54
C ARG A 602 37.03 5.21 -35.43
N ASP A 603 35.71 5.29 -35.54
CA ASP A 603 34.90 4.39 -36.38
C ASP A 603 35.19 2.88 -36.14
N ALA A 604 35.30 2.51 -34.86
CA ALA A 604 35.67 1.19 -34.35
C ALA A 604 37.07 0.66 -34.75
N LYS A 605 37.90 1.48 -35.40
CA LYS A 605 39.28 1.18 -35.78
C LYS A 605 40.27 1.84 -34.81
N VAL A 606 41.35 1.13 -34.46
CA VAL A 606 42.45 1.74 -33.71
C VAL A 606 43.33 2.54 -34.68
N ILE A 607 43.64 3.77 -34.30
CA ILE A 607 44.51 4.68 -35.04
C ILE A 607 45.72 5.04 -34.18
N CYS A 608 46.89 5.05 -34.80
CA CYS A 608 48.16 5.52 -34.25
C CYS A 608 48.58 6.78 -35.03
N ASP A 609 48.57 7.92 -34.35
CA ASP A 609 49.17 9.19 -34.81
C ASP A 609 50.59 9.28 -34.26
N ASP A 610 51.58 9.13 -35.14
CA ASP A 610 52.99 9.36 -34.82
C ASP A 610 53.29 10.85 -34.94
N THR A 611 53.41 11.52 -33.78
CA THR A 611 53.63 12.96 -33.71
C THR A 611 55.07 13.37 -34.04
N VAL A 612 56.00 12.42 -34.12
CA VAL A 612 57.39 12.67 -34.54
C VAL A 612 57.50 12.57 -36.07
N MET A 613 56.94 11.51 -36.66
CA MET A 613 56.93 11.26 -38.11
C MET A 613 55.79 11.98 -38.84
N LYS A 614 54.89 12.67 -38.11
CA LYS A 614 53.68 13.35 -38.60
C LYS A 614 52.79 12.44 -39.46
N ARG A 615 52.60 11.19 -39.01
CA ARG A 615 51.91 10.13 -39.78
C ARG A 615 50.81 9.47 -38.96
N GLU A 616 49.57 9.68 -39.38
CA GLU A 616 48.40 8.93 -38.92
C GLU A 616 48.33 7.58 -39.67
N SER A 617 48.03 6.50 -38.94
CA SER A 617 47.95 5.14 -39.49
C SER A 617 46.89 4.31 -38.76
N GLN A 618 46.10 3.53 -39.50
CA GLN A 618 45.26 2.50 -38.90
C GLN A 618 46.15 1.33 -38.46
N VAL A 619 45.97 0.85 -37.23
CA VAL A 619 46.73 -0.27 -36.65
C VAL A 619 45.79 -1.41 -36.25
N ALA A 620 46.29 -2.64 -36.38
CA ALA A 620 45.55 -3.87 -36.10
C ALA A 620 46.05 -4.55 -34.81
N GLU A 621 45.43 -5.67 -34.43
CA GLU A 621 45.90 -6.47 -33.30
C GLU A 621 47.36 -6.91 -33.49
N GLY A 622 48.14 -6.89 -32.41
CA GLY A 622 49.55 -7.28 -32.42
C GLY A 622 50.50 -6.21 -32.97
N PHE A 623 50.01 -5.06 -33.47
CA PHE A 623 50.87 -3.93 -33.82
C PHE A 623 51.69 -3.52 -32.60
N SER A 624 53.02 -3.56 -32.71
CA SER A 624 53.96 -3.28 -31.62
C SER A 624 54.97 -2.23 -32.04
N LYS A 625 55.27 -1.28 -31.14
CA LYS A 625 56.21 -0.19 -31.38
C LYS A 625 56.94 0.22 -30.11
N GLU A 626 58.24 0.47 -30.22
CA GLU A 626 59.06 0.92 -29.10
C GLU A 626 59.16 2.44 -29.05
N VAL A 627 59.11 3.00 -27.84
CA VAL A 627 59.05 4.43 -27.56
C VAL A 627 59.89 4.70 -26.31
N GLY A 628 61.11 5.21 -26.47
CA GLY A 628 62.04 5.37 -25.35
C GLY A 628 62.30 4.04 -24.64
N ASN A 629 61.92 3.95 -23.36
CA ASN A 629 62.10 2.75 -22.53
C ASN A 629 60.89 1.78 -22.48
N VAL A 630 59.86 1.97 -23.31
CA VAL A 630 58.66 1.10 -23.32
C VAL A 630 58.38 0.47 -24.69
N THR A 631 57.96 -0.79 -24.70
CA THR A 631 57.32 -1.44 -25.85
C THR A 631 55.80 -1.27 -25.72
N VAL A 632 55.12 -0.81 -26.77
CA VAL A 632 53.66 -0.59 -26.78
C VAL A 632 53.03 -1.51 -27.81
N THR A 633 52.17 -2.44 -27.38
CA THR A 633 51.49 -3.41 -28.25
C THR A 633 49.98 -3.20 -28.24
N VAL A 634 49.36 -3.07 -29.40
CA VAL A 634 47.90 -2.95 -29.57
C VAL A 634 47.24 -4.32 -29.44
N ARG A 635 46.14 -4.38 -28.68
CA ARG A 635 45.28 -5.55 -28.52
C ARG A 635 43.82 -5.19 -28.75
N THR A 636 43.05 -6.17 -29.23
CA THR A 636 41.60 -6.09 -29.37
C THR A 636 40.93 -7.20 -28.58
N GLY A 637 39.69 -6.96 -28.13
CA GLY A 637 38.85 -8.01 -27.57
C GLY A 637 38.39 -8.95 -28.67
N THR A 638 38.21 -10.24 -28.34
CA THR A 638 37.77 -11.28 -29.28
C THR A 638 36.41 -10.94 -29.91
N GLY A 639 36.46 -10.40 -31.13
CA GLY A 639 35.29 -9.91 -31.86
C GLY A 639 35.57 -9.23 -33.20
N ALA A 640 36.82 -9.24 -33.69
CA ALA A 640 37.21 -8.61 -34.96
C ALA A 640 38.30 -9.41 -35.68
N VAL A 641 37.94 -10.55 -36.28
CA VAL A 641 38.84 -11.24 -37.23
C VAL A 641 38.92 -10.43 -38.52
N ALA A 642 40.03 -9.71 -38.70
CA ALA A 642 40.36 -9.12 -39.99
C ALA A 642 40.97 -10.20 -40.89
N ALA A 643 40.26 -10.61 -41.94
CA ALA A 643 40.78 -11.55 -42.92
C ALA A 643 41.94 -10.92 -43.73
N PRO A 644 42.99 -11.69 -44.10
CA PRO A 644 44.05 -11.21 -44.98
C PRO A 644 43.52 -10.85 -46.38
N VAL A 645 44.06 -9.80 -46.99
CA VAL A 645 43.74 -9.40 -48.37
C VAL A 645 44.68 -10.11 -49.35
N PRO A 646 44.19 -10.92 -50.31
CA PRO A 646 45.02 -11.48 -51.38
C PRO A 646 45.41 -10.40 -52.43
N ALA A 647 46.54 -10.59 -53.10
CA ALA A 647 47.01 -9.68 -54.15
C ALA A 647 46.25 -9.86 -55.48
N SER A 648 46.19 -8.80 -56.29
CA SER A 648 45.41 -8.74 -57.53
C SER A 648 46.17 -9.27 -58.77
N PRO A 649 45.56 -10.14 -59.59
CA PRO A 649 45.99 -10.41 -60.97
C PRO A 649 45.56 -9.31 -61.97
N PRO A 650 46.13 -9.27 -63.20
CA PRO A 650 45.91 -8.20 -64.19
C PRO A 650 44.69 -8.40 -65.14
N PRO A 651 44.23 -7.34 -65.84
CA PRO A 651 43.17 -7.34 -66.89
C PRO A 651 43.77 -7.62 -68.31
N PRO A 652 43.02 -7.59 -69.45
CA PRO A 652 41.60 -7.26 -69.74
C PRO A 652 40.89 -8.46 -70.49
N PRO A 653 39.93 -8.36 -71.45
CA PRO A 653 39.09 -7.24 -71.96
C PRO A 653 37.57 -7.50 -72.22
N ALA A 654 36.80 -6.41 -72.13
CA ALA A 654 35.69 -5.94 -73.00
C ALA A 654 34.57 -6.85 -73.60
N LYS A 655 33.30 -6.44 -73.33
CA LYS A 655 32.05 -6.55 -74.17
C LYS A 655 31.43 -7.95 -74.34
N ALA A 656 30.11 -8.16 -74.45
CA ALA A 656 28.89 -7.31 -74.27
C ALA A 656 27.69 -8.21 -73.79
N PRO A 657 26.42 -7.75 -73.67
CA PRO A 657 25.49 -8.34 -72.69
C PRO A 657 24.41 -9.33 -73.20
N LEU A 658 24.07 -10.26 -72.30
CA LEU A 658 22.75 -10.87 -71.96
C LEU A 658 21.61 -10.91 -73.00
N SER A 659 21.03 -12.11 -73.19
CA SER A 659 19.62 -12.31 -73.55
C SER A 659 18.99 -13.50 -72.81
N ARG A 660 17.66 -13.46 -72.64
CA ARG A 660 16.84 -14.37 -71.81
C ARG A 660 16.53 -15.71 -72.49
N VAL A 661 16.26 -16.75 -71.70
CA VAL A 661 15.17 -17.73 -71.90
C VAL A 661 14.55 -18.07 -70.52
N SER A 662 13.34 -18.63 -70.45
CA SER A 662 12.60 -18.94 -69.20
C SER A 662 12.02 -20.36 -69.22
N ALA A 663 11.72 -20.87 -68.02
CA ALA A 663 10.68 -21.85 -67.69
C ALA A 663 10.83 -23.33 -68.12
N ASP A 664 9.99 -24.16 -67.50
CA ASP A 664 9.61 -25.56 -67.80
C ASP A 664 10.73 -26.64 -67.65
N ASP A 665 10.50 -27.86 -67.17
CA ASP A 665 9.31 -28.46 -66.51
C ASP A 665 9.69 -29.70 -65.65
N ASP A 666 8.71 -30.23 -64.91
CA ASP A 666 8.55 -31.60 -64.36
C ASP A 666 9.65 -32.34 -63.55
N TYR A 667 9.25 -32.92 -62.39
CA TYR A 667 9.28 -34.38 -62.13
C TYR A 667 8.63 -34.73 -60.77
N ASP A 668 7.68 -35.68 -60.76
CA ASP A 668 6.92 -36.12 -59.57
C ASP A 668 7.30 -37.57 -59.13
N SER A 669 7.35 -37.81 -57.82
CA SER A 669 7.43 -39.15 -57.17
C SER A 669 7.27 -39.05 -55.63
N LEU A 670 6.19 -39.64 -55.11
CA LEU A 670 5.84 -39.75 -53.68
C LEU A 670 6.40 -41.06 -53.05
N PRO A 671 6.25 -41.36 -51.73
CA PRO A 671 5.68 -40.58 -50.62
C PRO A 671 6.59 -40.43 -49.37
N MET A 672 6.17 -39.62 -48.38
CA MET A 672 6.74 -39.61 -47.02
C MET A 672 5.69 -40.01 -45.94
N PRO A 673 6.12 -40.57 -44.79
CA PRO A 673 5.22 -40.93 -43.70
C PRO A 673 4.69 -39.73 -42.91
N ILE A 674 3.51 -39.90 -42.32
CA ILE A 674 2.72 -38.84 -41.67
C ILE A 674 3.31 -38.43 -40.31
N SER A 675 3.48 -37.13 -40.09
CA SER A 675 3.73 -36.55 -38.76
C SER A 675 2.41 -36.16 -38.06
N PRO A 676 2.29 -36.29 -36.73
CA PRO A 676 1.06 -35.96 -36.00
C PRO A 676 0.73 -34.46 -36.04
N PRO A 677 -0.55 -34.08 -35.95
CA PRO A 677 -0.99 -32.69 -36.13
C PRO A 677 -0.57 -31.78 -34.96
N ALA A 678 -0.26 -30.52 -35.29
CA ALA A 678 0.06 -29.49 -34.31
C ALA A 678 -1.18 -29.07 -33.48
N PRO A 679 -1.03 -28.69 -32.20
CA PRO A 679 -2.14 -28.29 -31.35
C PRO A 679 -2.76 -26.96 -31.81
N ALA A 680 -4.09 -26.87 -31.71
CA ALA A 680 -4.88 -25.72 -32.15
C ALA A 680 -4.56 -24.42 -31.37
N PRO A 681 -4.68 -23.24 -32.01
CA PRO A 681 -4.48 -21.96 -31.34
C PRO A 681 -5.53 -21.70 -30.24
N LYS A 682 -5.10 -21.12 -29.12
CA LYS A 682 -5.98 -20.78 -28.00
C LYS A 682 -6.94 -19.64 -28.39
N PRO A 683 -8.22 -19.68 -27.97
CA PRO A 683 -9.15 -18.57 -28.20
C PRO A 683 -8.66 -17.26 -27.59
N VAL A 684 -8.71 -16.17 -28.37
CA VAL A 684 -8.46 -14.82 -27.87
C VAL A 684 -9.71 -14.31 -27.17
N THR A 685 -9.65 -14.13 -25.85
CA THR A 685 -10.73 -13.48 -25.11
C THR A 685 -10.74 -11.97 -25.39
N PRO A 686 -11.88 -11.36 -25.71
CA PRO A 686 -11.97 -9.92 -25.92
C PRO A 686 -11.71 -9.18 -24.60
N LYS A 687 -10.79 -8.22 -24.63
CA LYS A 687 -10.49 -7.33 -23.50
C LYS A 687 -11.74 -6.52 -23.12
N PRO A 688 -12.20 -6.53 -21.85
CA PRO A 688 -13.30 -5.67 -21.42
C PRO A 688 -13.02 -4.19 -21.70
N ALA A 689 -14.02 -3.48 -22.20
CA ALA A 689 -13.95 -2.03 -22.35
C ALA A 689 -13.83 -1.35 -20.98
N ALA A 690 -13.06 -0.26 -20.90
CA ALA A 690 -13.00 0.54 -19.69
C ALA A 690 -14.36 1.26 -19.48
N PRO A 691 -14.87 1.35 -18.23
CA PRO A 691 -16.07 2.13 -17.95
C PRO A 691 -15.81 3.62 -18.24
N PRO A 692 -16.83 4.38 -18.70
CA PRO A 692 -16.69 5.82 -18.92
C PRO A 692 -16.42 6.55 -17.60
N ALA A 693 -15.63 7.62 -17.66
CA ALA A 693 -15.34 8.45 -16.50
C ALA A 693 -16.62 9.12 -15.96
N PRO A 694 -16.78 9.24 -14.63
CA PRO A 694 -17.96 9.89 -14.04
C PRO A 694 -17.99 11.38 -14.42
N VAL A 695 -19.15 11.83 -14.89
CA VAL A 695 -19.37 13.25 -15.21
C VAL A 695 -19.41 14.05 -13.90
N VAL A 696 -18.39 14.89 -13.68
CA VAL A 696 -18.37 15.80 -12.53
C VAL A 696 -19.41 16.90 -12.74
N ALA A 697 -20.52 16.80 -12.01
CA ALA A 697 -21.49 17.89 -11.92
C ALA A 697 -20.83 19.13 -11.30
N LYS A 698 -20.99 20.30 -11.93
CA LYS A 698 -20.52 21.56 -11.36
C LYS A 698 -21.31 21.88 -10.08
N PRO A 699 -20.67 22.31 -8.99
CA PRO A 699 -21.37 22.84 -7.83
C PRO A 699 -22.26 24.03 -8.22
N VAL A 700 -23.53 24.00 -7.82
CA VAL A 700 -24.42 25.16 -7.91
C VAL A 700 -24.03 26.14 -6.81
N ALA A 701 -23.81 27.41 -7.16
CA ALA A 701 -23.46 28.43 -6.18
C ALA A 701 -24.69 28.83 -5.34
N PRO A 702 -24.55 28.99 -4.00
CA PRO A 702 -25.61 29.57 -3.18
C PRO A 702 -25.83 31.06 -3.52
N PRO A 703 -27.05 31.61 -3.32
CA PRO A 703 -27.35 33.01 -3.61
C PRO A 703 -26.58 33.95 -2.66
N ALA A 704 -26.19 35.12 -3.19
CA ALA A 704 -25.39 36.09 -2.46
C ALA A 704 -26.21 36.87 -1.41
N PRO A 705 -25.66 37.15 -0.21
CA PRO A 705 -26.28 38.05 0.76
C PRO A 705 -26.23 39.52 0.28
N ALA A 706 -27.17 40.32 0.77
CA ALA A 706 -27.33 41.73 0.35
C ALA A 706 -26.16 42.63 0.79
N ALA A 707 -25.84 43.63 -0.04
CA ALA A 707 -24.72 44.54 0.19
C ALA A 707 -25.03 45.60 1.27
N MET A 708 -24.11 45.75 2.23
CA MET A 708 -24.16 46.77 3.28
C MET A 708 -22.96 47.72 3.13
N LYS A 709 -23.22 49.04 3.06
CA LYS A 709 -22.18 50.07 2.80
C LYS A 709 -21.32 50.36 4.04
N PRO A 710 -19.98 50.42 3.91
CA PRO A 710 -19.11 51.08 4.89
C PRO A 710 -19.18 52.63 4.78
N PRO A 711 -18.91 53.37 5.88
CA PRO A 711 -18.88 54.83 5.89
C PRO A 711 -17.50 55.44 5.54
N VAL A 712 -17.48 56.77 5.38
CA VAL A 712 -16.31 57.60 5.03
C VAL A 712 -15.61 58.15 6.28
N PRO A 713 -14.27 58.23 6.31
CA PRO A 713 -13.52 59.17 7.16
C PRO A 713 -12.88 60.31 6.33
N ALA A 714 -12.57 61.46 6.96
CA ALA A 714 -12.06 62.66 6.29
C ALA A 714 -10.95 63.38 7.07
N GLY A 715 -9.99 63.99 6.35
CA GLY A 715 -8.91 64.84 6.88
C GLY A 715 -7.72 64.09 7.52
N GLY A 716 -6.50 64.63 7.55
CA GLY A 716 -5.97 65.83 6.87
C GLY A 716 -4.68 66.39 7.52
N LEU A 717 -3.75 66.92 6.71
CA LEU A 717 -2.49 67.62 7.09
C LEU A 717 -1.41 66.68 7.72
N THR A 718 -0.08 66.92 7.69
CA THR A 718 0.80 68.03 7.23
C THR A 718 2.09 67.52 6.51
N SER A 719 2.75 68.39 5.72
CA SER A 719 4.16 68.31 5.23
C SER A 719 4.92 69.56 5.75
N PRO A 720 6.28 69.62 5.87
CA PRO A 720 7.30 69.44 4.80
C PRO A 720 8.58 68.67 5.28
N ALA A 721 9.77 68.60 4.62
CA ALA A 721 10.38 69.35 3.52
C ALA A 721 11.42 68.54 2.67
N ARG A 722 11.99 69.17 1.62
CA ARG A 722 12.96 68.67 0.60
C ARG A 722 13.88 69.86 0.22
N PRO A 723 15.21 69.75 -0.06
CA PRO A 723 15.80 69.22 -1.32
C PRO A 723 17.20 68.55 -1.16
N ALA A 724 17.96 68.08 -2.17
CA ALA A 724 17.88 68.02 -3.65
C ALA A 724 18.52 66.67 -4.13
N THR A 725 18.64 66.26 -5.40
CA THR A 725 18.21 66.77 -6.72
C THR A 725 17.08 65.83 -7.27
N GLY A 726 16.93 65.35 -8.52
CA GLY A 726 17.63 65.50 -9.82
C GLY A 726 16.94 64.63 -10.90
N SER A 727 16.93 65.04 -12.18
CA SER A 727 16.22 64.34 -13.30
C SER A 727 16.38 65.10 -14.64
N PRO A 728 15.90 64.60 -15.81
CA PRO A 728 15.19 63.33 -16.11
C PRO A 728 16.07 62.39 -17.01
N ALA A 729 15.69 61.60 -18.04
CA ALA A 729 14.45 61.41 -18.82
C ALA A 729 14.38 60.04 -19.56
N SER A 730 13.64 59.97 -20.69
CA SER A 730 13.45 58.82 -21.62
C SER A 730 13.11 59.40 -23.03
N PRO A 731 12.67 58.66 -24.08
CA PRO A 731 12.69 57.21 -24.39
C PRO A 731 13.28 56.94 -25.82
N VAL A 732 13.05 55.75 -26.45
CA VAL A 732 12.57 55.56 -27.87
C VAL A 732 12.86 54.15 -28.47
N ARG A 733 11.80 53.54 -29.05
CA ARG A 733 11.69 52.45 -30.08
C ARG A 733 12.32 51.04 -29.88
N PRO A 734 11.79 50.01 -30.59
CA PRO A 734 12.28 48.62 -30.59
C PRO A 734 13.25 48.31 -31.76
N GLU A 735 14.01 47.23 -31.61
CA GLU A 735 14.99 46.73 -32.60
C GLU A 735 14.37 45.86 -33.72
N PRO A 736 15.00 45.78 -34.91
CA PRO A 736 14.55 44.96 -36.04
C PRO A 736 14.96 43.48 -35.96
N LYS A 737 14.30 42.64 -36.78
CA LYS A 737 14.67 41.22 -36.97
C LYS A 737 16.01 41.05 -37.73
N PRO A 738 16.71 39.90 -37.57
CA PRO A 738 18.12 39.77 -37.92
C PRO A 738 18.38 39.58 -39.43
N ALA A 739 19.60 39.97 -39.84
CA ALA A 739 20.16 39.61 -41.14
C ALA A 739 20.75 38.17 -41.12
N THR A 740 20.57 37.44 -42.21
CA THR A 740 21.05 36.06 -42.39
C THR A 740 22.58 36.00 -42.56
N PRO A 741 23.32 35.02 -41.98
CA PRO A 741 24.78 35.06 -41.97
C PRO A 741 25.44 34.75 -43.33
N ALA A 742 26.58 35.39 -43.59
CA ALA A 742 27.49 34.97 -44.64
C ALA A 742 28.27 33.71 -44.19
N GLY A 743 28.23 32.65 -45.01
CA GLY A 743 29.07 31.46 -44.86
C GLY A 743 28.65 30.53 -43.72
N ALA A 744 27.77 29.57 -44.01
CA ALA A 744 27.49 28.45 -43.12
C ALA A 744 28.75 27.58 -42.97
N LYS A 745 29.48 27.74 -41.86
CA LYS A 745 30.51 26.76 -41.44
C LYS A 745 29.82 25.39 -41.31
N HIS A 746 30.37 24.38 -41.98
CA HIS A 746 29.86 23.00 -41.95
C HIS A 746 29.61 22.57 -40.48
N PRO A 747 28.49 21.87 -40.16
CA PRO A 747 28.14 21.49 -38.77
C PRO A 747 29.11 20.53 -38.07
N ASP A 748 30.22 20.19 -38.73
CA ASP A 748 31.27 19.27 -38.33
C ASP A 748 32.61 20.00 -38.17
N ALA A 749 32.66 21.29 -38.53
CA ALA A 749 33.83 22.16 -38.43
C ALA A 749 34.10 22.54 -36.97
N CYS A 750 35.36 22.45 -36.56
CA CYS A 750 35.76 22.85 -35.21
C CYS A 750 35.58 24.37 -35.01
N PRO A 751 35.02 24.82 -33.87
CA PRO A 751 34.84 26.25 -33.59
C PRO A 751 36.16 27.03 -33.58
N GLY A 752 37.28 26.40 -33.17
CA GLY A 752 38.61 26.99 -33.21
C GLY A 752 39.30 26.84 -34.58
N CYS A 753 39.59 25.60 -34.99
CA CYS A 753 40.44 25.35 -36.17
C CYS A 753 39.71 25.46 -37.54
N GLY A 754 38.38 25.62 -37.57
CA GLY A 754 37.57 25.64 -38.80
C GLY A 754 37.53 24.33 -39.60
N ARG A 755 38.41 23.37 -39.29
CA ARG A 755 38.56 22.08 -39.97
C ARG A 755 37.39 21.16 -39.66
N VAL A 756 36.82 20.55 -40.69
CA VAL A 756 35.80 19.49 -40.58
C VAL A 756 36.46 18.22 -40.06
N ASN A 757 35.96 17.66 -38.95
CA ASN A 757 36.44 16.41 -38.39
C ASN A 757 35.26 15.43 -38.22
N ALA A 758 35.40 14.21 -38.74
CA ALA A 758 34.38 13.16 -38.65
C ALA A 758 34.16 12.70 -37.19
N GLY A 759 32.92 12.37 -36.85
CA GLY A 759 32.51 11.92 -35.52
C GLY A 759 31.05 12.28 -35.22
N LYS A 760 30.60 12.02 -33.99
CA LYS A 760 29.32 12.54 -33.47
C LYS A 760 29.56 13.85 -32.71
N PRO A 761 28.60 14.78 -32.63
CA PRO A 761 28.73 15.98 -31.80
C PRO A 761 29.11 15.64 -30.35
N LYS A 762 29.96 16.45 -29.72
CA LYS A 762 30.63 16.18 -28.42
C LYS A 762 31.58 14.97 -28.42
N GLN A 763 31.94 14.46 -29.60
CA GLN A 763 32.92 13.38 -29.80
C GLN A 763 33.87 13.68 -31.00
N ARG A 764 33.88 14.91 -31.53
CA ARG A 764 34.78 15.34 -32.62
C ARG A 764 36.01 15.97 -32.02
N TYR A 765 37.20 15.49 -32.34
CA TYR A 765 38.46 16.03 -31.83
C TYR A 765 39.24 16.73 -32.94
N CYS A 766 39.49 18.05 -32.82
CA CYS A 766 40.37 18.74 -33.77
C CYS A 766 41.83 18.60 -33.35
N MET A 767 42.59 17.83 -34.13
CA MET A 767 44.03 17.61 -33.92
C MET A 767 44.88 18.91 -33.97
N VAL A 768 44.34 20.00 -34.51
CA VAL A 768 44.98 21.33 -34.58
C VAL A 768 44.71 22.19 -33.33
N CYS A 769 43.61 21.93 -32.60
CA CYS A 769 43.26 22.64 -31.36
C CYS A 769 43.49 21.81 -30.08
N ASP A 770 43.83 20.53 -30.21
CA ASP A 770 43.93 19.54 -29.10
C ASP A 770 42.70 19.61 -28.16
N ASN A 771 41.49 19.66 -28.74
CA ASN A 771 40.23 19.80 -28.03
C ASN A 771 39.06 19.08 -28.73
N THR A 772 38.08 18.64 -27.93
CA THR A 772 36.89 17.87 -28.33
C THR A 772 35.63 18.75 -28.34
N TYR A 773 34.76 18.57 -29.34
CA TYR A 773 33.53 19.35 -29.58
C TYR A 773 32.42 18.49 -30.21
#